data_AF-A0A928JI70-F1
#
_entry.id   AF-A0A928JI70-F1
#
_cell.length_a   1.000
_cell.length_b   1.000
_cell.length_c   1.000
_cell.angle_alpha   90.00
_cell.angle_beta   90.00
_cell.angle_gamma   90.00
#
_symmetry.space_group_name_H-M   'P 1'
#
loop_
_entity.id
_entity.type
_entity.pdbx_description
1 polymer ?
#
loop_
_entity_poly.entity_id
_entity_poly.type
_entity_poly.pdbx_seq_one_letter_code
_entity_poly.pdbx_strand_id
1 'polypeptide(L)'
;MYRKRLVSLVLVICLIMSAFAVSAVSAAEIETVQTGAYTEVAETGANYGLAKNIQDGNILHCFNWKYNDIKAELKNIAEAGFTSVQTSPAQPAGSGAWYWLYQPYAFNVGTNSLGSKSDLQSLCQEAEKYGIKVVVDVVANHLNGETHRCQQDLQDSQYWHNHGGVSNWSDRYQVTHGEIGMRDLNSEHSYVQQVVAKYMKELEGIGVDGIRWDAAKHIGLPSEDCNFWPAVTSNNNMWHYGEILVGPDDRGSGNEGLMKEYTNYITVTDSNYGAALRNAFAGGGVPSSYGNWSNRGIAANKLIYWAESHDTWSNGNDWGFSHGISQNNIDRAYAIAASRNGTNALYFSRPGTADKNSICSGQKGSTSFKNKEVAAVNQLKNACVGEKDYYVTANNCAVVCRESGAVIAAGSGGGFSVNVPNGGGTTKPGTYKDLVSGSTWTVTSSTISGQIGSSGIAVLLNKEVKPAGPSATVTPGSQSYKTDSLTLTLNYSDATSGQYSIDGGAYQNFSNGQKITIGSGVAYGTKTTVSVKATSSAGTSDVVTYTYTKADPSATGIYFDNSGKNWNTVYCYIYKDGNNAPAQWPGTQMQKENGNVWFFEPPAGFDNSYVLFTDNNGNQVPGANEAGLEYTGSPMIYKNDAWEDYVPEPKPTQPVTKPTQPVTKPTEPTTKPTQPTDPTPSYSYMIGDIDANLIVNVKDATLVQKYIAGLALLDAQEKTAADVDSDGDVTIKDATLLQKFVAEVLTNTNIGTIVGNVDVPTQPTQPTQPDDPTEPVTKPTDPVEENTIDLTALGGKIVAIKNNTFSTPYAYAWKSSGEDVMSWPGKAMEKLNSEYYYIVLPEDCDKIIFSNNGGNQTKDLDIPADYAVYNLSGGNWNGTLSDVADVRRFPLDGNTNNNNNNNNDNKGEYIYLKDNANWGNVYCHSWGSDGSGTSWPGTQMESVGNGVYRIQLPAGHTSVVFNNGSGTQTSDLSAQKGSVYNNQSNNWETYAG
;
A
#
# COMPACT_ATOMS: atom_id res chain seq x y z
N MET A 1 -46.31 -43.57 55.61
CA MET A 1 -46.06 -42.11 55.77
C MET A 1 -44.60 -41.88 55.41
N TYR A 2 -44.29 -41.11 54.35
CA TYR A 2 -43.92 -39.69 54.42
C TYR A 2 -42.65 -39.43 55.26
N ARG A 3 -41.63 -38.69 54.82
CA ARG A 3 -41.34 -37.99 53.54
C ARG A 3 -39.84 -37.58 53.55
N LYS A 4 -39.19 -37.50 52.37
CA LYS A 4 -38.14 -36.54 51.95
C LYS A 4 -37.09 -36.12 53.01
N ARG A 5 -35.78 -36.40 52.91
CA ARG A 5 -34.74 -35.81 51.99
C ARG A 5 -33.35 -36.31 52.49
N LEU A 6 -32.20 -36.24 51.79
CA LEU A 6 -31.82 -36.26 50.36
C LEU A 6 -30.31 -36.68 50.31
N VAL A 7 -29.91 -37.39 49.26
CA VAL A 7 -28.60 -37.29 48.54
C VAL A 7 -27.37 -36.76 49.31
N SER A 8 -26.48 -37.68 49.73
CA SER A 8 -25.01 -37.50 49.84
C SER A 8 -24.29 -38.75 50.40
N LEU A 9 -24.20 -39.89 49.66
CA LEU A 9 -23.24 -40.98 50.00
C LEU A 9 -23.00 -42.13 48.97
N VAL A 10 -23.14 -41.95 47.64
CA VAL A 10 -23.09 -43.11 46.69
C VAL A 10 -22.07 -42.99 45.53
N LEU A 11 -21.28 -41.91 45.43
CA LEU A 11 -20.26 -41.76 44.37
C LEU A 11 -18.86 -41.41 44.91
N VAL A 12 -18.33 -42.29 45.78
CA VAL A 12 -16.94 -42.27 46.28
C VAL A 12 -16.20 -43.57 45.91
N ILE A 13 -16.67 -44.29 44.89
CA ILE A 13 -16.04 -45.50 44.36
C ILE A 13 -15.99 -45.38 42.83
N CYS A 14 -14.92 -44.76 42.30
CA CYS A 14 -14.46 -44.88 40.89
C CYS A 14 -13.18 -44.07 40.59
N LEU A 15 -12.31 -43.81 41.57
CA LEU A 15 -11.06 -43.06 41.34
C LEU A 15 -9.85 -43.74 42.00
N ILE A 16 -8.78 -43.84 41.20
CA ILE A 16 -7.40 -44.24 41.54
C ILE A 16 -7.16 -45.75 41.76
N MET A 17 -6.82 -46.46 40.68
CA MET A 17 -5.58 -47.27 40.58
C MET A 17 -5.51 -48.04 39.25
N SER A 18 -4.48 -47.79 38.44
CA SER A 18 -3.79 -48.80 37.62
C SER A 18 -2.54 -48.20 36.98
N ALA A 19 -1.44 -48.95 37.02
CA ALA A 19 -0.16 -48.59 36.42
C ALA A 19 0.40 -49.79 35.64
N PHE A 20 1.12 -49.51 34.55
CA PHE A 20 2.01 -50.40 33.77
C PHE A 20 1.64 -51.88 33.54
N ALA A 21 1.33 -52.19 32.27
CA ALA A 21 1.88 -53.38 31.60
C ALA A 21 1.85 -53.16 30.07
N VAL A 22 3.02 -53.02 29.44
CA VAL A 22 3.16 -53.00 27.97
C VAL A 22 3.67 -54.36 27.51
N SER A 23 3.04 -54.96 26.51
CA SER A 23 3.53 -56.16 25.81
C SER A 23 3.94 -55.80 24.39
N ALA A 24 5.06 -56.35 23.93
CA ALA A 24 5.72 -55.95 22.69
C ALA A 24 5.00 -56.44 21.42
N VAL A 25 5.15 -55.65 20.34
CA VAL A 25 4.99 -56.11 18.96
C VAL A 25 6.25 -55.73 18.19
N SER A 26 6.74 -56.65 17.36
CA SER A 26 8.03 -56.59 16.67
C SER A 26 8.06 -55.59 15.51
N ALA A 27 9.22 -54.97 15.29
CA ALA A 27 9.49 -54.13 14.13
C ALA A 27 9.68 -54.94 12.84
N ALA A 28 9.20 -54.39 11.72
CA ALA A 28 9.65 -54.69 10.37
C ALA A 28 9.62 -53.37 9.56
N GLU A 29 10.57 -53.22 8.65
CA GLU A 29 11.06 -51.99 8.03
C GLU A 29 10.02 -51.09 7.35
N ILE A 30 10.24 -49.77 7.43
CA ILE A 30 9.58 -48.75 6.61
C ILE A 30 10.59 -48.27 5.57
N GLU A 31 10.26 -48.37 4.28
CA GLU A 31 11.03 -47.74 3.21
C GLU A 31 10.99 -46.21 3.34
N THR A 32 12.15 -45.57 3.30
CA THR A 32 12.28 -44.12 3.36
C THR A 32 11.88 -43.49 2.03
N VAL A 33 10.70 -42.89 1.96
CA VAL A 33 10.33 -41.93 0.91
C VAL A 33 10.76 -40.52 1.35
N GLN A 34 11.53 -39.84 0.50
CA GLN A 34 11.91 -38.44 0.74
C GLN A 34 10.66 -37.54 0.73
N THR A 35 10.34 -36.93 1.87
CA THR A 35 9.41 -35.81 1.93
C THR A 35 10.15 -34.52 1.58
N GLY A 36 9.92 -33.99 0.39
CA GLY A 36 10.23 -32.59 0.09
C GLY A 36 9.38 -31.69 0.98
N ALA A 37 10.01 -30.85 1.79
CA ALA A 37 9.31 -30.00 2.74
C ALA A 37 8.70 -28.79 2.02
N TYR A 38 7.37 -28.81 1.85
CA TYR A 38 6.58 -27.60 1.65
C TYR A 38 5.90 -27.29 2.99
N THR A 39 6.22 -26.14 3.59
CA THR A 39 5.67 -25.72 4.88
C THR A 39 4.19 -25.37 4.78
N GLU A 40 3.38 -25.94 5.67
CA GLU A 40 1.96 -25.60 5.79
C GLU A 40 1.78 -24.14 6.22
N VAL A 41 1.05 -23.35 5.42
CA VAL A 41 0.47 -22.08 5.89
C VAL A 41 -0.87 -22.39 6.55
N ALA A 42 -1.01 -22.03 7.83
CA ALA A 42 -2.20 -22.22 8.65
C ALA A 42 -2.57 -20.93 9.39
N GLU A 43 -3.26 -20.03 8.69
CA GLU A 43 -3.96 -18.90 9.31
C GLU A 43 -5.41 -18.87 8.85
N THR A 44 -6.35 -18.89 9.81
CA THR A 44 -7.50 -17.97 9.94
C THR A 44 -8.30 -18.31 11.21
N GLY A 45 -8.79 -17.28 11.91
CA GLY A 45 -9.31 -17.39 13.27
C GLY A 45 -10.58 -18.21 13.47
N ALA A 46 -11.44 -18.25 12.45
CA ALA A 46 -12.82 -18.64 12.58
C ALA A 46 -13.16 -19.79 11.62
N ASN A 47 -13.73 -20.86 12.16
CA ASN A 47 -13.97 -22.08 11.39
C ASN A 47 -15.32 -22.06 10.65
N TYR A 48 -15.51 -21.08 9.77
CA TYR A 48 -16.73 -20.95 8.93
C TYR A 48 -16.82 -22.00 7.81
N GLY A 49 -15.85 -22.92 7.71
CA GLY A 49 -15.80 -23.91 6.62
C GLY A 49 -15.62 -23.28 5.24
N LEU A 50 -14.96 -22.12 5.15
CA LEU A 50 -14.58 -21.50 3.88
C LEU A 50 -13.51 -22.33 3.17
N ALA A 51 -13.40 -22.18 1.85
CA ALA A 51 -12.35 -22.84 1.10
C ALA A 51 -10.99 -22.19 1.39
N LYS A 52 -9.89 -22.96 1.36
CA LYS A 52 -8.54 -22.43 1.68
C LYS A 52 -8.03 -21.43 0.65
N ASN A 53 -8.27 -21.73 -0.63
CA ASN A 53 -7.81 -20.95 -1.76
C ASN A 53 -9.00 -20.20 -2.37
N ILE A 54 -8.77 -19.01 -2.94
CA ILE A 54 -9.82 -18.25 -3.61
C ILE A 54 -10.48 -19.10 -4.70
N GLN A 55 -9.66 -19.82 -5.47
CA GLN A 55 -10.02 -20.69 -6.60
C GLN A 55 -11.05 -21.79 -6.26
N ASP A 56 -11.10 -22.21 -4.99
CA ASP A 56 -11.94 -23.32 -4.55
C ASP A 56 -13.33 -22.85 -4.08
N GLY A 57 -13.47 -21.57 -3.71
CA GLY A 57 -14.69 -20.95 -3.19
C GLY A 57 -15.38 -19.98 -4.16
N ASN A 58 -16.26 -19.14 -3.62
CA ASN A 58 -16.95 -18.07 -4.38
C ASN A 58 -16.60 -16.68 -3.84
N ILE A 59 -16.73 -15.69 -4.71
CA ILE A 59 -16.29 -14.30 -4.52
C ILE A 59 -17.52 -13.39 -4.40
N LEU A 60 -17.57 -12.53 -3.37
CA LEU A 60 -18.54 -11.44 -3.28
C LEU A 60 -17.96 -10.16 -3.89
N HIS A 61 -18.55 -9.65 -4.96
CA HIS A 61 -18.16 -8.36 -5.54
C HIS A 61 -18.81 -7.21 -4.76
N CYS A 62 -18.02 -6.58 -3.88
CA CYS A 62 -18.37 -5.40 -3.09
C CYS A 62 -18.22 -4.11 -3.92
N PHE A 63 -18.85 -4.07 -5.09
CA PHE A 63 -18.74 -3.01 -6.08
C PHE A 63 -19.15 -1.63 -5.53
N ASN A 64 -18.24 -0.66 -5.59
CA ASN A 64 -18.32 0.68 -4.99
C ASN A 64 -18.36 0.75 -3.45
N TRP A 65 -18.25 -0.36 -2.71
CA TRP A 65 -18.31 -0.31 -1.24
C TRP A 65 -17.04 0.31 -0.66
N LYS A 66 -17.16 1.11 0.40
CA LYS A 66 -15.99 1.56 1.16
C LYS A 66 -15.32 0.37 1.86
N TYR A 67 -13.99 0.40 2.03
CA TYR A 67 -13.28 -0.68 2.69
C TYR A 67 -13.80 -0.93 4.12
N ASN A 68 -14.17 0.14 4.83
CA ASN A 68 -14.79 0.07 6.16
C ASN A 68 -16.23 -0.52 6.14
N ASP A 69 -16.99 -0.36 5.05
CA ASP A 69 -18.32 -0.98 4.89
C ASP A 69 -18.23 -2.49 4.63
N ILE A 70 -17.19 -2.93 3.92
CA ILE A 70 -16.85 -4.35 3.73
C ILE A 70 -16.38 -4.93 5.06
N LYS A 71 -15.47 -4.23 5.76
CA LYS A 71 -14.92 -4.64 7.06
C LYS A 71 -16.02 -4.89 8.11
N ALA A 72 -17.02 -4.01 8.17
CA ALA A 72 -18.19 -4.15 9.04
C ALA A 72 -19.12 -5.34 8.68
N GLU A 73 -18.95 -5.96 7.51
CA GLU A 73 -19.78 -7.05 7.01
C GLU A 73 -19.07 -8.41 6.99
N LEU A 74 -17.76 -8.49 7.27
CA LEU A 74 -16.96 -9.71 7.16
C LEU A 74 -17.57 -10.93 7.88
N LYS A 75 -18.15 -10.74 9.08
CA LYS A 75 -18.90 -11.82 9.77
C LYS A 75 -20.06 -12.35 8.93
N ASN A 76 -20.89 -11.48 8.37
CA ASN A 76 -22.03 -11.88 7.55
C ASN A 76 -21.58 -12.48 6.20
N ILE A 77 -20.44 -12.03 5.66
CA ILE A 77 -19.85 -12.54 4.41
C ILE A 77 -19.34 -13.97 4.62
N ALA A 78 -18.69 -14.25 5.76
CA ALA A 78 -18.23 -15.58 6.15
C ALA A 78 -19.39 -16.52 6.49
N GLU A 79 -20.43 -16.04 7.20
CA GLU A 79 -21.67 -16.79 7.45
C GLU A 79 -22.42 -17.14 6.14
N ALA A 80 -22.37 -16.25 5.15
CA ALA A 80 -22.84 -16.48 3.79
C ALA A 80 -21.88 -17.36 2.95
N GLY A 81 -20.79 -17.88 3.52
CA GLY A 81 -19.89 -18.85 2.90
C GLY A 81 -18.98 -18.30 1.80
N PHE A 82 -18.87 -16.98 1.63
CA PHE A 82 -17.95 -16.42 0.65
C PHE A 82 -16.51 -16.56 1.13
N THR A 83 -15.65 -17.11 0.27
CA THR A 83 -14.22 -17.31 0.55
C THR A 83 -13.41 -16.04 0.29
N SER A 84 -13.93 -15.13 -0.53
CA SER A 84 -13.28 -13.85 -0.80
C SER A 84 -14.26 -12.73 -1.11
N VAL A 85 -13.75 -11.50 -1.01
CA VAL A 85 -14.40 -10.27 -1.47
C VAL A 85 -13.59 -9.69 -2.62
N GLN A 86 -14.25 -9.07 -3.60
CA GLN A 86 -13.61 -8.19 -4.58
C GLN A 86 -14.00 -6.74 -4.28
N THR A 87 -13.01 -5.85 -4.16
CA THR A 87 -13.21 -4.39 -4.11
C THR A 87 -13.22 -3.80 -5.52
N SER A 88 -13.81 -2.61 -5.69
CA SER A 88 -13.53 -1.77 -6.86
C SER A 88 -12.09 -1.21 -6.83
N PRO A 89 -11.59 -0.53 -7.88
CA PRO A 89 -10.19 -0.16 -7.98
C PRO A 89 -9.64 0.69 -6.83
N ALA A 90 -8.44 0.34 -6.37
CA ALA A 90 -7.73 1.00 -5.26
C ALA A 90 -6.77 2.12 -5.71
N GLN A 91 -6.65 2.35 -7.02
CA GLN A 91 -5.85 3.41 -7.61
C GLN A 91 -6.45 4.81 -7.31
N PRO A 92 -5.64 5.88 -7.25
CA PRO A 92 -6.16 7.24 -7.19
C PRO A 92 -6.94 7.54 -8.48
N ALA A 93 -8.17 8.04 -8.34
CA ALA A 93 -9.10 8.19 -9.45
C ALA A 93 -10.13 9.29 -9.16
N GLY A 94 -11.03 9.57 -10.11
CA GLY A 94 -12.11 10.53 -9.89
C GLY A 94 -13.15 10.03 -8.87
N SER A 95 -13.94 10.96 -8.33
CA SER A 95 -15.03 10.67 -7.38
C SER A 95 -16.40 10.95 -7.98
N GLY A 96 -17.46 10.43 -7.35
CA GLY A 96 -18.84 10.62 -7.81
C GLY A 96 -19.34 9.36 -8.49
N ALA A 97 -19.72 9.42 -9.77
CA ALA A 97 -20.20 8.26 -10.51
C ALA A 97 -19.15 7.13 -10.57
N TRP A 98 -19.61 5.88 -10.48
CA TRP A 98 -18.76 4.68 -10.34
C TRP A 98 -17.64 4.54 -11.37
N TYR A 99 -17.92 4.91 -12.62
CA TYR A 99 -16.99 4.75 -13.74
C TYR A 99 -15.75 5.63 -13.62
N TRP A 100 -15.74 6.61 -12.71
CA TRP A 100 -14.54 7.38 -12.41
C TRP A 100 -13.46 6.57 -11.68
N LEU A 101 -13.82 5.49 -10.97
CA LEU A 101 -12.84 4.54 -10.40
C LEU A 101 -12.08 3.77 -11.49
N TYR A 102 -12.66 3.66 -12.69
CA TYR A 102 -12.07 3.02 -13.87
C TYR A 102 -11.35 4.03 -14.78
N GLN A 103 -10.99 5.20 -14.26
CA GLN A 103 -10.11 6.17 -14.92
C GLN A 103 -9.01 6.63 -13.96
N PRO A 104 -8.14 5.70 -13.52
CA PRO A 104 -7.10 5.99 -12.54
C PRO A 104 -6.05 6.97 -13.08
N TYR A 105 -5.39 7.67 -12.16
CA TYR A 105 -4.29 8.58 -12.49
C TYR A 105 -2.92 7.92 -12.40
N ALA A 106 -2.74 6.89 -11.55
CA ALA A 106 -1.43 6.33 -11.25
C ALA A 106 -1.49 4.86 -10.81
N PHE A 107 -0.32 4.23 -10.73
CA PHE A 107 -0.12 2.85 -10.29
C PHE A 107 0.42 2.82 -8.86
N ASN A 108 -0.43 3.27 -7.94
CA ASN A 108 -0.20 3.17 -6.50
C ASN A 108 -1.54 3.04 -5.76
N VAL A 109 -1.52 2.59 -4.51
CA VAL A 109 -2.72 2.60 -3.66
C VAL A 109 -2.99 4.05 -3.23
N GLY A 110 -4.04 4.64 -3.79
CA GLY A 110 -4.43 6.02 -3.54
C GLY A 110 -5.53 6.15 -2.49
N THR A 111 -5.73 7.36 -1.97
CA THR A 111 -6.99 7.70 -1.31
C THR A 111 -8.02 8.01 -2.39
N ASN A 112 -9.10 7.23 -2.44
CA ASN A 112 -10.23 7.46 -3.34
C ASN A 112 -11.56 7.34 -2.59
N SER A 113 -12.69 7.30 -3.30
CA SER A 113 -14.02 7.26 -2.66
C SER A 113 -14.32 5.99 -1.84
N LEU A 114 -13.50 4.94 -1.97
CA LEU A 114 -13.59 3.69 -1.19
C LEU A 114 -12.87 3.79 0.16
N GLY A 115 -11.85 4.64 0.27
CA GLY A 115 -11.01 4.82 1.46
C GLY A 115 -9.54 5.07 1.09
N SER A 116 -8.68 5.03 2.11
CA SER A 116 -7.23 5.19 1.99
C SER A 116 -6.48 3.85 1.91
N LYS A 117 -5.15 3.89 1.69
CA LYS A 117 -4.27 2.72 1.78
C LYS A 117 -4.35 2.01 3.15
N SER A 118 -4.45 2.76 4.25
CA SER A 118 -4.57 2.17 5.59
C SER A 118 -5.95 1.56 5.85
N ASP A 119 -7.02 2.08 5.23
CA ASP A 119 -8.34 1.46 5.27
C ASP A 119 -8.36 0.11 4.54
N LEU A 120 -7.71 0.02 3.37
CA LEU A 120 -7.55 -1.24 2.63
C LEU A 120 -6.70 -2.25 3.38
N GLN A 121 -5.54 -1.84 3.92
CA GLN A 121 -4.71 -2.69 4.77
C GLN A 121 -5.48 -3.18 6.01
N SER A 122 -6.28 -2.32 6.64
CA SER A 122 -7.13 -2.69 7.77
C SER A 122 -8.29 -3.62 7.38
N LEU A 123 -8.79 -3.55 6.14
CA LEU A 123 -9.75 -4.52 5.62
C LEU A 123 -9.10 -5.90 5.45
N CYS A 124 -7.89 -5.99 4.86
CA CYS A 124 -7.17 -7.24 4.69
C CYS A 124 -6.89 -7.93 6.04
N GLN A 125 -6.31 -7.20 7.00
CA GLN A 125 -6.02 -7.69 8.35
C GLN A 125 -7.28 -8.12 9.15
N GLU A 126 -8.44 -7.52 8.86
CA GLU A 126 -9.70 -7.97 9.48
C GLU A 126 -10.26 -9.19 8.74
N ALA A 127 -10.14 -9.28 7.41
CA ALA A 127 -10.65 -10.39 6.61
C ALA A 127 -9.99 -11.74 6.94
N GLU A 128 -8.68 -11.73 7.22
CA GLU A 128 -7.90 -12.86 7.75
C GLU A 128 -8.51 -13.49 9.02
N LYS A 129 -9.21 -12.70 9.84
CA LYS A 129 -9.87 -13.21 11.06
C LYS A 129 -11.02 -14.17 10.75
N TYR A 130 -11.60 -14.05 9.56
CA TYR A 130 -12.82 -14.73 9.14
C TYR A 130 -12.59 -15.85 8.12
N GLY A 131 -11.37 -16.05 7.60
CA GLY A 131 -11.14 -16.95 6.46
C GLY A 131 -11.38 -16.29 5.09
N ILE A 132 -11.61 -14.98 5.06
CA ILE A 132 -11.95 -14.24 3.84
C ILE A 132 -10.68 -13.68 3.22
N LYS A 133 -10.50 -13.92 1.93
CA LYS A 133 -9.43 -13.31 1.13
C LYS A 133 -9.88 -12.01 0.44
N VAL A 134 -8.98 -11.05 0.25
CA VAL A 134 -9.27 -9.77 -0.41
C VAL A 134 -8.70 -9.77 -1.83
N VAL A 135 -9.58 -9.56 -2.80
CA VAL A 135 -9.25 -9.35 -4.22
C VAL A 135 -9.44 -7.87 -4.56
N VAL A 136 -8.46 -7.26 -5.22
CA VAL A 136 -8.52 -5.87 -5.68
C VAL A 136 -8.70 -5.83 -7.19
N ASP A 137 -9.61 -4.97 -7.66
CA ASP A 137 -9.76 -4.64 -9.08
C ASP A 137 -8.64 -3.68 -9.53
N VAL A 138 -8.01 -3.96 -10.67
CA VAL A 138 -6.82 -3.25 -11.16
C VAL A 138 -7.01 -2.87 -12.60
N VAL A 139 -6.88 -1.57 -12.87
CA VAL A 139 -7.01 -0.98 -14.21
C VAL A 139 -5.60 -0.66 -14.71
N ALA A 140 -5.08 -1.57 -15.54
CA ALA A 140 -3.70 -1.52 -16.04
C ALA A 140 -3.58 -1.54 -17.57
N ASN A 141 -4.69 -1.62 -18.29
CA ASN A 141 -4.72 -1.40 -19.74
C ASN A 141 -4.54 0.07 -20.11
N HIS A 142 -5.10 0.95 -19.28
CA HIS A 142 -5.22 2.38 -19.55
C HIS A 142 -5.16 3.16 -18.23
N LEU A 143 -4.92 4.45 -18.33
CA LEU A 143 -5.15 5.42 -17.25
C LEU A 143 -6.19 6.45 -17.73
N ASN A 144 -6.34 7.55 -16.99
CA ASN A 144 -7.21 8.65 -17.36
C ASN A 144 -6.91 9.17 -18.79
N GLY A 145 -7.96 9.52 -19.54
CA GLY A 145 -7.83 10.00 -20.93
C GLY A 145 -7.03 11.31 -21.07
N GLU A 146 -6.88 12.06 -19.98
CA GLU A 146 -6.04 13.25 -19.91
C GLU A 146 -4.65 12.89 -19.35
N THR A 147 -3.68 12.61 -20.23
CA THR A 147 -2.34 12.13 -19.83
C THR A 147 -1.62 13.07 -18.85
N HIS A 148 -1.82 14.38 -18.94
CA HIS A 148 -1.24 15.36 -18.01
C HIS A 148 -1.73 15.22 -16.55
N ARG A 149 -2.84 14.49 -16.33
CA ARG A 149 -3.38 14.14 -15.01
C ARG A 149 -2.87 12.80 -14.50
N CYS A 150 -2.15 12.05 -15.34
CA CYS A 150 -1.58 10.75 -14.99
C CYS A 150 -0.22 10.90 -14.30
N GLN A 151 0.29 9.80 -13.73
CA GLN A 151 1.60 9.68 -13.11
C GLN A 151 2.69 10.34 -13.98
N GLN A 152 3.49 11.24 -13.40
CA GLN A 152 4.36 12.17 -14.13
C GLN A 152 5.36 11.45 -15.04
N ASP A 153 5.91 10.35 -14.56
CA ASP A 153 6.87 9.49 -15.26
C ASP A 153 6.26 8.69 -16.43
N LEU A 154 4.93 8.54 -16.48
CA LEU A 154 4.18 7.93 -17.58
C LEU A 154 3.63 8.94 -18.60
N GLN A 155 3.85 10.25 -18.43
CA GLN A 155 3.23 11.25 -19.33
C GLN A 155 3.81 11.30 -20.75
N ASP A 156 5.03 10.77 -20.97
CA ASP A 156 5.64 10.71 -22.29
C ASP A 156 4.86 9.79 -23.23
N SER A 157 4.60 10.28 -24.44
CA SER A 157 4.08 9.57 -25.60
C SER A 157 4.59 8.13 -25.80
N GLN A 158 5.85 7.82 -25.46
CA GLN A 158 6.41 6.48 -25.63
C GLN A 158 5.71 5.40 -24.77
N TYR A 159 5.05 5.79 -23.69
CA TYR A 159 4.33 4.89 -22.77
C TYR A 159 2.86 4.68 -23.15
N TRP A 160 2.41 5.19 -24.31
CA TRP A 160 1.04 5.09 -24.80
C TRP A 160 1.01 4.57 -26.22
N HIS A 161 -0.04 3.82 -26.57
CA HIS A 161 -0.29 3.47 -27.96
C HIS A 161 -0.84 4.66 -28.76
N ASN A 162 -0.38 4.80 -30.00
CA ASN A 162 -0.80 5.84 -30.92
C ASN A 162 -1.65 5.29 -32.09
N HIS A 163 -2.40 4.21 -31.83
CA HIS A 163 -3.31 3.61 -32.81
C HIS A 163 -4.62 4.41 -32.96
N GLY A 164 -5.07 5.07 -31.88
CA GLY A 164 -6.43 5.60 -31.76
C GLY A 164 -7.45 4.49 -31.47
N GLY A 165 -8.74 4.83 -31.48
CA GLY A 165 -9.80 3.92 -31.05
C GLY A 165 -9.97 2.62 -31.86
N VAL A 166 -10.52 1.59 -31.21
CA VAL A 166 -10.82 0.29 -31.83
C VAL A 166 -11.91 0.43 -32.89
N SER A 167 -11.58 0.24 -34.18
CA SER A 167 -12.54 0.33 -35.29
C SER A 167 -13.02 -1.03 -35.79
N ASN A 168 -12.19 -2.07 -35.65
CA ASN A 168 -12.49 -3.44 -36.05
C ASN A 168 -12.24 -4.40 -34.89
N TRP A 169 -13.30 -4.85 -34.22
CA TRP A 169 -13.23 -5.78 -33.09
C TRP A 169 -12.83 -7.21 -33.47
N SER A 170 -12.77 -7.53 -34.78
CA SER A 170 -12.17 -8.77 -35.30
C SER A 170 -10.69 -8.62 -35.66
N ASP A 171 -10.08 -7.46 -35.42
CA ASP A 171 -8.65 -7.23 -35.59
C ASP A 171 -7.97 -7.20 -34.22
N ARG A 172 -7.27 -8.29 -33.90
CA ARG A 172 -6.66 -8.50 -32.59
C ARG A 172 -5.66 -7.41 -32.23
N TYR A 173 -4.90 -6.91 -33.21
CA TYR A 173 -3.96 -5.80 -32.99
C TYR A 173 -4.70 -4.52 -32.55
N GLN A 174 -5.81 -4.17 -33.23
CA GLN A 174 -6.63 -3.03 -32.82
C GLN A 174 -7.27 -3.23 -31.45
N VAL A 175 -7.69 -4.45 -31.11
CA VAL A 175 -8.23 -4.76 -29.78
C VAL A 175 -7.16 -4.54 -28.69
N THR A 176 -5.88 -4.82 -28.97
CA THR A 176 -4.79 -4.74 -27.98
C THR A 176 -3.99 -3.44 -27.95
N HIS A 177 -4.14 -2.58 -28.96
CA HIS A 177 -3.37 -1.33 -29.08
C HIS A 177 -4.28 -0.10 -29.21
N GLY A 178 -5.61 -0.30 -29.20
CA GLY A 178 -6.60 0.71 -29.55
C GLY A 178 -7.40 1.20 -28.36
N GLU A 179 -7.64 2.52 -28.32
CA GLU A 179 -8.33 3.18 -27.22
C GLU A 179 -9.79 2.72 -27.07
N ILE A 180 -10.16 2.33 -25.85
CA ILE A 180 -11.54 1.93 -25.48
C ILE A 180 -12.35 3.06 -24.83
N GLY A 181 -11.96 4.30 -25.08
CA GLY A 181 -12.50 5.53 -24.47
C GLY A 181 -11.55 6.22 -23.48
N MET A 182 -10.48 5.52 -23.10
CA MET A 182 -9.37 5.98 -22.26
C MET A 182 -8.05 5.84 -23.04
N ARG A 183 -6.98 6.53 -22.61
CA ARG A 183 -5.67 6.46 -23.27
C ARG A 183 -5.00 5.13 -22.97
N ASP A 184 -4.67 4.41 -24.03
CA ASP A 184 -4.18 3.03 -23.99
C ASP A 184 -2.67 3.00 -23.69
N LEU A 185 -2.25 2.20 -22.70
CA LEU A 185 -0.85 2.09 -22.30
C LEU A 185 -0.07 1.19 -23.25
N ASN A 186 1.18 1.55 -23.53
CA ASN A 186 2.13 0.72 -24.27
C ASN A 186 2.58 -0.45 -23.39
N SER A 187 1.79 -1.53 -23.39
CA SER A 187 1.96 -2.70 -22.52
C SER A 187 3.24 -3.50 -22.80
N GLU A 188 3.76 -3.36 -24.01
CA GLU A 188 4.98 -3.91 -24.57
C GLU A 188 6.21 -3.20 -23.99
N HIS A 189 6.07 -1.95 -23.53
CA HIS A 189 7.15 -1.17 -22.95
C HIS A 189 7.54 -1.65 -21.55
N SER A 190 8.82 -2.03 -21.37
CA SER A 190 9.34 -2.60 -20.12
C SER A 190 9.12 -1.69 -18.90
N TYR A 191 9.26 -0.36 -19.05
CA TYR A 191 8.96 0.59 -17.98
C TYR A 191 7.50 0.55 -17.51
N VAL A 192 6.52 0.44 -18.42
CA VAL A 192 5.10 0.30 -18.07
C VAL A 192 4.88 -0.99 -17.28
N GLN A 193 5.48 -2.09 -17.73
CA GLN A 193 5.44 -3.37 -17.02
C GLN A 193 6.04 -3.28 -15.60
N GLN A 194 7.16 -2.57 -15.43
CA GLN A 194 7.81 -2.33 -14.13
C GLN A 194 6.93 -1.51 -13.19
N VAL A 195 6.33 -0.41 -13.68
CA VAL A 195 5.44 0.45 -12.88
C VAL A 195 4.20 -0.34 -12.41
N VAL A 196 3.58 -1.15 -13.28
CA VAL A 196 2.45 -2.01 -12.87
C VAL A 196 2.90 -3.13 -11.92
N ALA A 197 4.06 -3.76 -12.13
CA ALA A 197 4.60 -4.78 -11.23
C ALA A 197 4.91 -4.22 -9.83
N LYS A 198 5.40 -2.98 -9.74
CA LYS A 198 5.59 -2.25 -8.48
C LYS A 198 4.27 -2.03 -7.74
N TYR A 199 3.20 -1.70 -8.46
CA TYR A 199 1.86 -1.62 -7.86
C TYR A 199 1.36 -2.98 -7.36
N MET A 200 1.66 -4.08 -8.07
CA MET A 200 1.33 -5.43 -7.57
C MET A 200 2.06 -5.75 -6.27
N LYS A 201 3.32 -5.33 -6.14
CA LYS A 201 4.08 -5.46 -4.88
C LYS A 201 3.53 -4.58 -3.76
N GLU A 202 3.03 -3.38 -4.06
CA GLU A 202 2.38 -2.54 -3.06
C GLU A 202 1.09 -3.19 -2.52
N LEU A 203 0.26 -3.78 -3.40
CA LEU A 203 -0.96 -4.48 -3.02
C LEU A 203 -0.66 -5.74 -2.18
N GLU A 204 0.29 -6.58 -2.64
CA GLU A 204 0.76 -7.76 -1.89
C GLU A 204 1.26 -7.34 -0.49
N GLY A 205 2.08 -6.29 -0.41
CA GLY A 205 2.67 -5.78 0.83
C GLY A 205 1.69 -5.20 1.86
N ILE A 206 0.43 -4.93 1.47
CA ILE A 206 -0.65 -4.54 2.40
C ILE A 206 -1.68 -5.65 2.67
N GLY A 207 -1.41 -6.88 2.21
CA GLY A 207 -2.22 -8.07 2.49
C GLY A 207 -3.33 -8.36 1.48
N VAL A 208 -3.22 -7.86 0.24
CA VAL A 208 -4.13 -8.27 -0.84
C VAL A 208 -3.78 -9.70 -1.29
N ASP A 209 -4.77 -10.57 -1.42
CA ASP A 209 -4.61 -11.98 -1.79
C ASP A 209 -4.77 -12.26 -3.29
N GLY A 210 -5.36 -11.33 -4.04
CA GLY A 210 -5.71 -11.56 -5.43
C GLY A 210 -6.03 -10.30 -6.22
N ILE A 211 -6.00 -10.42 -7.54
CA ILE A 211 -6.18 -9.32 -8.49
C ILE A 211 -7.26 -9.70 -9.52
N ARG A 212 -8.21 -8.78 -9.75
CA ARG A 212 -9.05 -8.77 -10.95
C ARG A 212 -8.47 -7.75 -11.92
N TRP A 213 -7.97 -8.20 -13.06
CA TRP A 213 -7.49 -7.33 -14.13
C TRP A 213 -8.68 -6.82 -14.97
N ASP A 214 -8.93 -5.52 -14.90
CA ASP A 214 -9.85 -4.82 -15.78
C ASP A 214 -9.36 -4.87 -17.22
N ALA A 215 -10.31 -4.91 -18.16
CA ALA A 215 -10.04 -4.88 -19.60
C ALA A 215 -8.95 -5.85 -20.08
N ALA A 216 -8.69 -6.97 -19.39
CA ALA A 216 -7.56 -7.88 -19.68
C ALA A 216 -7.49 -8.38 -21.14
N LYS A 217 -8.65 -8.46 -21.82
CA LYS A 217 -8.74 -8.68 -23.28
C LYS A 217 -7.86 -7.73 -24.11
N HIS A 218 -7.72 -6.49 -23.66
CA HIS A 218 -7.09 -5.39 -24.39
C HIS A 218 -5.57 -5.31 -24.17
N ILE A 219 -4.99 -6.20 -23.37
CA ILE A 219 -3.54 -6.31 -23.21
C ILE A 219 -3.03 -7.54 -23.97
N GLY A 220 -1.98 -7.34 -24.78
CA GLY A 220 -1.37 -8.38 -25.62
C GLY A 220 -0.78 -9.55 -24.82
N LEU A 221 -0.61 -10.69 -25.49
CA LEU A 221 0.04 -11.90 -24.96
C LEU A 221 1.50 -12.04 -25.45
N PRO A 222 2.32 -12.92 -24.83
CA PRO A 222 3.68 -13.18 -25.32
C PRO A 222 3.77 -13.77 -26.74
N SER A 223 2.75 -14.49 -27.22
CA SER A 223 2.65 -14.86 -28.65
C SER A 223 2.31 -13.71 -29.60
N GLU A 224 2.00 -12.54 -29.04
CA GLU A 224 1.67 -11.28 -29.70
C GLU A 224 2.75 -10.22 -29.42
N ASP A 225 3.97 -10.67 -29.09
CA ASP A 225 5.17 -9.87 -28.75
C ASP A 225 5.04 -8.98 -27.49
N CYS A 226 4.02 -9.20 -26.64
CA CYS A 226 3.82 -8.45 -25.40
C CYS A 226 4.15 -9.27 -24.13
N ASN A 227 5.15 -8.81 -23.36
CA ASN A 227 5.62 -9.49 -22.14
C ASN A 227 4.89 -9.04 -20.85
N PHE A 228 3.80 -8.28 -20.95
CA PHE A 228 3.09 -7.72 -19.79
C PHE A 228 2.67 -8.78 -18.76
N TRP A 229 1.94 -9.80 -19.20
CA TRP A 229 1.38 -10.82 -18.31
C TRP A 229 2.42 -11.55 -17.46
N PRO A 230 3.49 -12.17 -18.02
CA PRO A 230 4.53 -12.78 -17.20
C PRO A 230 5.25 -11.77 -16.30
N ALA A 231 5.47 -10.52 -16.74
CA ALA A 231 6.12 -9.50 -15.91
C ALA A 231 5.32 -9.14 -14.64
N VAL A 232 4.00 -8.95 -14.75
CA VAL A 232 3.16 -8.50 -13.63
C VAL A 232 2.61 -9.64 -12.76
N THR A 233 2.54 -10.88 -13.28
CA THR A 233 1.97 -12.03 -12.54
C THR A 233 3.02 -12.95 -11.88
N SER A 234 4.26 -13.02 -12.38
CA SER A 234 5.22 -14.04 -11.91
C SER A 234 5.89 -13.70 -10.58
N ASN A 235 5.99 -12.42 -10.24
CA ASN A 235 6.80 -11.92 -9.12
C ASN A 235 5.97 -11.55 -7.87
N ASN A 236 4.81 -12.19 -7.65
CA ASN A 236 4.00 -12.03 -6.44
C ASN A 236 3.20 -13.30 -6.14
N ASN A 237 2.68 -13.43 -4.92
CA ASN A 237 1.92 -14.60 -4.45
C ASN A 237 0.39 -14.46 -4.59
N MET A 238 -0.08 -13.39 -5.22
CA MET A 238 -1.51 -13.11 -5.36
C MET A 238 -2.13 -13.99 -6.45
N TRP A 239 -3.40 -14.37 -6.28
CA TRP A 239 -4.14 -15.05 -7.35
C TRP A 239 -4.71 -14.06 -8.37
N HIS A 240 -4.35 -14.23 -9.64
CA HIS A 240 -4.77 -13.35 -10.73
C HIS A 240 -5.92 -13.94 -11.54
N TYR A 241 -6.92 -13.10 -11.84
CA TYR A 241 -7.88 -13.35 -12.91
C TYR A 241 -8.17 -12.07 -13.71
N GLY A 242 -8.55 -12.19 -14.98
CA GLY A 242 -8.83 -11.04 -15.84
C GLY A 242 -10.17 -11.13 -16.55
N GLU A 243 -10.70 -9.96 -16.87
CA GLU A 243 -11.91 -9.85 -17.65
C GLU A 243 -11.65 -10.00 -19.16
N ILE A 244 -12.23 -11.06 -19.74
CA ILE A 244 -12.24 -11.28 -21.19
C ILE A 244 -13.69 -11.42 -21.65
N LEU A 245 -14.31 -10.30 -21.97
CA LEU A 245 -15.69 -10.26 -22.45
C LEU A 245 -15.80 -10.91 -23.85
N VAL A 246 -16.64 -11.95 -23.94
CA VAL A 246 -16.96 -12.77 -25.13
C VAL A 246 -15.82 -13.67 -25.59
N GLY A 247 -14.62 -13.11 -25.75
CA GLY A 247 -13.38 -13.77 -26.16
C GLY A 247 -12.29 -12.73 -26.43
N PRO A 248 -11.05 -13.15 -26.78
CA PRO A 248 -9.93 -12.24 -27.05
C PRO A 248 -10.19 -11.21 -28.16
N ASP A 249 -11.07 -11.53 -29.10
CA ASP A 249 -11.60 -10.64 -30.15
C ASP A 249 -12.86 -11.27 -30.78
N ASP A 250 -13.47 -10.60 -31.76
CA ASP A 250 -14.69 -11.04 -32.44
C ASP A 250 -14.43 -12.01 -33.63
N ARG A 251 -13.20 -12.50 -33.83
CA ARG A 251 -12.91 -13.44 -34.93
C ARG A 251 -13.63 -14.78 -34.73
N GLY A 252 -14.11 -15.34 -35.83
CA GLY A 252 -14.79 -16.65 -35.84
C GLY A 252 -13.90 -17.86 -35.54
N SER A 253 -12.58 -17.69 -35.40
CA SER A 253 -11.62 -18.79 -35.16
C SER A 253 -10.30 -18.29 -34.57
N GLY A 254 -9.60 -19.15 -33.81
CA GLY A 254 -8.28 -18.87 -33.23
C GLY A 254 -8.34 -18.44 -31.76
N ASN A 255 -9.49 -17.93 -31.32
CA ASN A 255 -9.75 -17.48 -29.96
C ASN A 255 -9.52 -18.55 -28.88
N GLU A 256 -9.72 -19.84 -29.16
CA GLU A 256 -9.37 -20.94 -28.24
C GLU A 256 -7.88 -21.04 -27.93
N GLY A 257 -7.00 -20.61 -28.85
CA GLY A 257 -5.55 -20.61 -28.67
C GLY A 257 -5.13 -19.53 -27.68
N LEU A 258 -5.51 -18.28 -27.98
CA LEU A 258 -5.25 -17.11 -27.13
C LEU A 258 -5.89 -17.27 -25.74
N MET A 259 -7.12 -17.80 -25.64
CA MET A 259 -7.73 -18.10 -24.34
C MET A 259 -6.92 -19.11 -23.52
N LYS A 260 -6.34 -20.14 -24.14
CA LYS A 260 -5.45 -21.07 -23.42
C LYS A 260 -4.18 -20.38 -22.95
N GLU A 261 -3.63 -19.47 -23.75
CA GLU A 261 -2.42 -18.74 -23.40
C GLU A 261 -2.65 -17.75 -22.25
N TYR A 262 -3.75 -16.97 -22.26
CA TYR A 262 -4.18 -16.20 -21.09
C TYR A 262 -4.25 -17.09 -19.84
N THR A 263 -4.75 -18.33 -19.96
CA THR A 263 -4.88 -19.25 -18.83
C THR A 263 -3.54 -19.76 -18.25
N ASN A 264 -2.40 -19.47 -18.88
CA ASN A 264 -1.09 -19.69 -18.27
C ASN A 264 -0.81 -18.69 -17.14
N TYR A 265 -1.27 -17.44 -17.29
CA TYR A 265 -0.98 -16.32 -16.39
C TYR A 265 -2.14 -16.00 -15.44
N ILE A 266 -3.37 -16.06 -15.94
CA ILE A 266 -4.58 -15.58 -15.23
C ILE A 266 -5.74 -16.58 -15.35
N THR A 267 -6.67 -16.60 -14.39
CA THR A 267 -8.02 -17.14 -14.62
C THR A 267 -8.81 -16.15 -15.50
N VAL A 268 -9.78 -16.61 -16.30
CA VAL A 268 -10.51 -15.74 -17.26
C VAL A 268 -12.02 -15.86 -17.12
N THR A 269 -12.77 -14.79 -17.44
CA THR A 269 -14.23 -14.77 -17.32
C THR A 269 -14.92 -15.53 -18.47
N ASP A 270 -16.02 -16.23 -18.18
CA ASP A 270 -16.92 -16.83 -19.20
C ASP A 270 -18.22 -16.03 -19.31
N SER A 271 -18.12 -14.79 -19.83
CA SER A 271 -19.25 -13.85 -19.88
C SER A 271 -20.42 -14.35 -20.72
N ASN A 272 -20.14 -15.10 -21.80
CA ASN A 272 -21.14 -15.76 -22.65
C ASN A 272 -21.95 -16.80 -21.87
N TYR A 273 -21.29 -17.62 -21.04
CA TYR A 273 -22.01 -18.54 -20.16
C TYR A 273 -22.85 -17.81 -19.13
N GLY A 274 -22.32 -16.73 -18.52
CA GLY A 274 -23.08 -15.88 -17.61
C GLY A 274 -24.34 -15.28 -18.25
N ALA A 275 -24.26 -14.87 -19.52
CA ALA A 275 -25.42 -14.45 -20.30
C ALA A 275 -26.42 -15.58 -20.55
N ALA A 276 -25.95 -16.77 -20.95
CA ALA A 276 -26.81 -17.94 -21.18
C ALA A 276 -27.54 -18.39 -19.90
N LEU A 277 -26.85 -18.40 -18.75
CA LEU A 277 -27.44 -18.67 -17.44
C LEU A 277 -28.58 -17.70 -17.12
N ARG A 278 -28.27 -16.40 -17.07
CA ARG A 278 -29.18 -15.34 -16.65
C ARG A 278 -30.40 -15.24 -17.55
N ASN A 279 -30.20 -15.30 -18.86
CA ASN A 279 -31.28 -15.15 -19.83
C ASN A 279 -32.25 -16.33 -19.80
N ALA A 280 -31.76 -17.55 -19.52
CA ALA A 280 -32.62 -18.72 -19.37
C ALA A 280 -33.57 -18.59 -18.17
N PHE A 281 -33.04 -18.27 -16.98
CA PHE A 281 -33.87 -18.06 -15.78
C PHE A 281 -34.78 -16.82 -15.89
N ALA A 282 -34.33 -15.75 -16.55
CA ALA A 282 -35.17 -14.59 -16.83
C ALA A 282 -36.36 -14.92 -17.76
N GLY A 283 -36.19 -15.87 -18.69
CA GLY A 283 -37.25 -16.39 -19.54
C GLY A 283 -38.15 -17.47 -18.90
N GLY A 284 -37.98 -17.79 -17.62
CA GLY A 284 -38.74 -18.87 -16.95
C GLY A 284 -38.24 -20.29 -17.26
N GLY A 285 -37.11 -20.42 -17.96
CA GLY A 285 -36.49 -21.68 -18.35
C GLY A 285 -35.19 -21.96 -17.59
N VAL A 286 -34.48 -23.00 -18.01
CA VAL A 286 -33.18 -23.39 -17.45
C VAL A 286 -32.11 -23.46 -18.55
N PRO A 287 -30.84 -23.17 -18.23
CA PRO A 287 -29.77 -23.19 -19.22
C PRO A 287 -29.61 -24.58 -19.86
N SER A 288 -29.22 -24.62 -21.14
CA SER A 288 -29.01 -25.88 -21.89
C SER A 288 -27.58 -26.41 -21.83
N SER A 289 -26.66 -25.61 -21.29
CA SER A 289 -25.24 -25.91 -21.14
C SER A 289 -24.77 -25.59 -19.73
N TYR A 290 -23.59 -26.08 -19.37
CA TYR A 290 -22.93 -25.89 -18.07
C TYR A 290 -21.64 -25.04 -18.16
N GLY A 291 -21.38 -24.47 -19.34
CA GLY A 291 -20.25 -23.59 -19.66
C GLY A 291 -20.25 -23.20 -21.14
N ASN A 292 -19.40 -22.25 -21.54
CA ASN A 292 -19.09 -21.96 -22.94
C ASN A 292 -17.61 -22.25 -23.24
N TRP A 293 -16.68 -21.68 -22.47
CA TRP A 293 -15.24 -21.91 -22.67
C TRP A 293 -14.79 -23.30 -22.24
N SER A 294 -15.40 -23.87 -21.19
CA SER A 294 -15.12 -25.25 -20.77
C SER A 294 -15.54 -26.28 -21.82
N ASN A 295 -16.62 -26.04 -22.55
CA ASN A 295 -17.02 -26.87 -23.70
C ASN A 295 -16.09 -26.73 -24.92
N ARG A 296 -15.28 -25.66 -24.96
CA ARG A 296 -14.26 -25.38 -25.99
C ARG A 296 -12.85 -25.81 -25.55
N GLY A 297 -12.75 -26.54 -24.43
CA GLY A 297 -11.50 -27.13 -23.94
C GLY A 297 -10.62 -26.20 -23.11
N ILE A 298 -11.17 -25.11 -22.55
CA ILE A 298 -10.52 -24.37 -21.45
C ILE A 298 -10.78 -25.11 -20.13
N ALA A 299 -9.76 -25.22 -19.27
CA ALA A 299 -9.89 -25.93 -18.00
C ALA A 299 -10.85 -25.18 -17.05
N ALA A 300 -11.73 -25.92 -16.37
CA ALA A 300 -12.73 -25.34 -15.47
C ALA A 300 -12.10 -24.51 -14.32
N ASN A 301 -10.96 -24.94 -13.80
CA ASN A 301 -10.18 -24.23 -12.78
C ASN A 301 -9.37 -23.02 -13.32
N LYS A 302 -9.64 -22.63 -14.56
CA LYS A 302 -9.16 -21.38 -15.17
C LYS A 302 -10.33 -20.48 -15.60
N LEU A 303 -11.56 -20.75 -15.13
CA LEU A 303 -12.75 -19.97 -15.44
C LEU A 303 -13.41 -19.33 -14.21
N ILE A 304 -13.73 -18.04 -14.34
CA ILE A 304 -14.68 -17.31 -13.49
C ILE A 304 -16.05 -17.29 -14.18
N TYR A 305 -17.08 -17.70 -13.45
CA TYR A 305 -18.47 -17.57 -13.84
C TYR A 305 -19.15 -16.42 -13.08
N TRP A 306 -20.25 -15.92 -13.62
CA TRP A 306 -21.17 -15.02 -12.92
C TRP A 306 -22.60 -15.22 -13.42
N ALA A 307 -23.59 -14.76 -12.64
CA ALA A 307 -24.93 -14.54 -13.17
C ALA A 307 -25.00 -13.19 -13.91
N GLU A 308 -24.33 -12.16 -13.39
CA GLU A 308 -24.21 -10.82 -13.97
C GLU A 308 -22.89 -10.19 -13.49
N SER A 309 -22.33 -9.27 -14.28
CA SER A 309 -21.22 -8.41 -13.86
C SER A 309 -21.72 -7.01 -13.51
N HIS A 310 -20.82 -6.21 -12.97
CA HIS A 310 -21.07 -4.81 -12.69
C HIS A 310 -21.45 -4.01 -13.95
N ASP A 311 -20.83 -4.26 -15.10
CA ASP A 311 -21.22 -3.65 -16.39
C ASP A 311 -22.64 -3.97 -16.81
N THR A 312 -23.01 -5.25 -16.69
CA THR A 312 -24.31 -5.74 -17.16
C THR A 312 -25.48 -5.17 -16.35
N TRP A 313 -25.19 -4.60 -15.17
CA TRP A 313 -26.15 -3.84 -14.35
C TRP A 313 -25.99 -2.32 -14.49
N SER A 314 -24.75 -1.81 -14.45
CA SER A 314 -24.45 -0.40 -14.11
C SER A 314 -24.26 0.51 -15.32
N ASN A 315 -24.18 -0.06 -16.53
CA ASN A 315 -24.17 0.72 -17.76
C ASN A 315 -25.59 1.08 -18.24
N GLY A 316 -25.69 2.03 -19.16
CA GLY A 316 -26.95 2.37 -19.82
C GLY A 316 -27.47 1.25 -20.73
N ASN A 317 -28.65 1.46 -21.34
CA ASN A 317 -29.42 0.45 -22.08
C ASN A 317 -28.64 -0.43 -23.07
N ASP A 318 -27.57 0.09 -23.67
CA ASP A 318 -26.76 -0.65 -24.65
C ASP A 318 -26.00 -1.86 -24.03
N TRP A 319 -25.67 -1.78 -22.74
CA TRP A 319 -24.89 -2.80 -22.03
C TRP A 319 -25.48 -3.23 -20.67
N GLY A 320 -26.37 -2.43 -20.07
CA GLY A 320 -27.02 -2.66 -18.78
C GLY A 320 -28.15 -3.72 -18.77
N PHE A 321 -28.12 -4.71 -19.66
CA PHE A 321 -29.25 -5.63 -19.89
C PHE A 321 -29.67 -6.52 -18.70
N SER A 322 -28.94 -6.54 -17.57
CA SER A 322 -29.35 -7.25 -16.35
C SER A 322 -30.15 -6.39 -15.37
N HIS A 323 -30.19 -5.05 -15.51
CA HIS A 323 -30.80 -4.19 -14.48
C HIS A 323 -32.33 -4.34 -14.36
N GLY A 324 -33.00 -4.85 -15.40
CA GLY A 324 -34.42 -5.21 -15.37
C GLY A 324 -34.71 -6.61 -14.79
N ILE A 325 -33.70 -7.41 -14.48
CA ILE A 325 -33.84 -8.81 -14.05
C ILE A 325 -33.92 -8.89 -12.53
N SER A 326 -34.92 -9.61 -12.00
CA SER A 326 -35.16 -9.72 -10.56
C SER A 326 -34.03 -10.43 -9.82
N GLN A 327 -33.81 -10.07 -8.55
CA GLN A 327 -32.79 -10.71 -7.71
C GLN A 327 -32.95 -12.24 -7.67
N ASN A 328 -34.19 -12.73 -7.59
CA ASN A 328 -34.45 -14.17 -7.56
C ASN A 328 -34.08 -14.91 -8.88
N ASN A 329 -34.14 -14.24 -10.04
CA ASN A 329 -33.62 -14.81 -11.29
C ASN A 329 -32.08 -14.88 -11.25
N ILE A 330 -31.41 -13.87 -10.69
CA ILE A 330 -29.95 -13.84 -10.50
C ILE A 330 -29.49 -14.88 -9.49
N ASP A 331 -30.14 -14.98 -8.33
CA ASP A 331 -29.79 -15.97 -7.29
C ASP A 331 -29.91 -17.41 -7.84
N ARG A 332 -30.88 -17.68 -8.72
CA ARG A 332 -31.03 -18.97 -9.42
C ARG A 332 -29.98 -19.24 -10.49
N ALA A 333 -29.60 -18.22 -11.27
CA ALA A 333 -28.46 -18.31 -12.20
C ALA A 333 -27.13 -18.52 -11.44
N TYR A 334 -26.93 -17.79 -10.34
CA TYR A 334 -25.78 -17.91 -9.46
C TYR A 334 -25.70 -19.30 -8.84
N ALA A 335 -26.82 -19.86 -8.35
CA ALA A 335 -26.87 -21.20 -7.77
C ALA A 335 -26.24 -22.29 -8.67
N ILE A 336 -26.41 -22.17 -9.99
CA ILE A 336 -25.83 -23.09 -10.98
C ILE A 336 -24.38 -22.76 -11.33
N ALA A 337 -23.98 -21.48 -11.36
CA ALA A 337 -22.58 -21.08 -11.55
C ALA A 337 -21.69 -21.48 -10.37
N ALA A 338 -22.18 -21.22 -9.16
CA ALA A 338 -21.43 -21.21 -7.89
C ALA A 338 -21.29 -22.57 -7.22
N SER A 339 -22.02 -23.59 -7.68
CA SER A 339 -22.00 -24.96 -7.12
C SER A 339 -21.08 -25.93 -7.87
N ARG A 340 -20.53 -25.51 -9.02
CA ARG A 340 -19.67 -26.32 -9.88
C ARG A 340 -18.32 -26.65 -9.23
N ASN A 341 -17.77 -27.80 -9.60
CA ASN A 341 -16.41 -28.17 -9.29
C ASN A 341 -15.41 -27.40 -10.17
N GLY A 342 -14.25 -27.07 -9.62
CA GLY A 342 -13.15 -26.40 -10.32
C GLY A 342 -13.36 -24.91 -10.62
N THR A 343 -14.57 -24.45 -11.00
CA THR A 343 -14.80 -23.04 -11.35
C THR A 343 -15.06 -22.16 -10.12
N ASN A 344 -14.73 -20.88 -10.21
CA ASN A 344 -15.23 -19.86 -9.29
C ASN A 344 -16.54 -19.23 -9.78
N ALA A 345 -17.34 -18.68 -8.86
CA ALA A 345 -18.40 -17.74 -9.23
C ALA A 345 -18.29 -16.40 -8.48
N LEU A 346 -18.58 -15.31 -9.21
CA LEU A 346 -18.71 -13.96 -8.70
C LEU A 346 -20.20 -13.66 -8.40
N TYR A 347 -20.50 -13.23 -7.17
CA TYR A 347 -21.80 -12.71 -6.77
C TYR A 347 -21.77 -11.18 -6.75
N PHE A 348 -22.58 -10.53 -7.58
CA PHE A 348 -22.58 -9.08 -7.71
C PHE A 348 -23.49 -8.41 -6.66
N SER A 349 -22.91 -7.57 -5.78
CA SER A 349 -23.70 -6.69 -4.90
C SER A 349 -24.23 -5.49 -5.68
N ARG A 350 -25.47 -5.58 -6.13
CA ARG A 350 -26.15 -4.55 -6.91
C ARG A 350 -26.19 -3.19 -6.18
N PRO A 351 -25.81 -2.08 -6.83
CA PRO A 351 -26.13 -0.73 -6.38
C PRO A 351 -27.62 -0.51 -6.11
N GLY A 352 -27.95 0.49 -5.29
CA GLY A 352 -29.33 0.86 -4.95
C GLY A 352 -30.13 1.51 -6.09
N THR A 353 -29.51 1.76 -7.24
CA THR A 353 -30.12 2.28 -8.46
C THR A 353 -29.52 1.62 -9.71
N ALA A 354 -30.24 1.69 -10.81
CA ALA A 354 -29.81 1.24 -12.13
C ALA A 354 -29.37 2.40 -13.06
N ASP A 355 -29.59 3.66 -12.65
CA ASP A 355 -29.15 4.80 -13.44
C ASP A 355 -27.62 4.96 -13.36
N LYS A 356 -26.92 4.79 -14.49
CA LYS A 356 -25.45 4.82 -14.61
C LYS A 356 -24.80 6.02 -13.90
N ASN A 357 -25.42 7.19 -13.98
CA ASN A 357 -24.86 8.43 -13.44
C ASN A 357 -25.18 8.65 -11.95
N SER A 358 -26.19 7.97 -11.43
CA SER A 358 -26.59 7.99 -10.02
C SER A 358 -25.97 6.88 -9.17
N ILE A 359 -25.34 5.88 -9.79
CA ILE A 359 -24.52 4.87 -9.09
C ILE A 359 -23.18 5.53 -8.72
N CYS A 360 -22.96 5.82 -7.43
CA CYS A 360 -21.74 6.48 -6.99
C CYS A 360 -20.72 5.51 -6.37
N SER A 361 -19.44 5.82 -6.61
CA SER A 361 -18.29 5.27 -5.86
C SER A 361 -18.40 5.58 -4.37
N GLY A 362 -18.01 4.65 -3.51
CA GLY A 362 -18.11 4.79 -2.05
C GLY A 362 -19.53 4.58 -1.49
N GLN A 363 -20.45 3.98 -2.26
CA GLN A 363 -21.78 3.58 -1.81
C GLN A 363 -21.90 2.07 -1.67
N LYS A 364 -22.35 1.63 -0.49
CA LYS A 364 -22.68 0.23 -0.19
C LYS A 364 -23.90 -0.22 -1.00
N GLY A 365 -23.74 -1.35 -1.70
CA GLY A 365 -24.78 -2.03 -2.47
C GLY A 365 -25.69 -2.95 -1.65
N SER A 366 -26.42 -3.82 -2.33
CA SER A 366 -27.39 -4.73 -1.76
C SER A 366 -26.77 -5.77 -0.81
N THR A 367 -27.51 -6.11 0.25
CA THR A 367 -27.15 -7.18 1.19
C THR A 367 -27.74 -8.54 0.82
N SER A 368 -28.23 -8.71 -0.43
CA SER A 368 -28.84 -9.97 -0.91
C SER A 368 -27.89 -11.17 -0.87
N PHE A 369 -26.58 -10.96 -0.76
CA PHE A 369 -25.62 -12.02 -0.47
C PHE A 369 -25.92 -12.79 0.83
N LYS A 370 -26.66 -12.17 1.78
CA LYS A 370 -27.14 -12.79 3.03
C LYS A 370 -28.38 -13.67 2.83
N ASN A 371 -28.94 -13.76 1.62
CA ASN A 371 -30.09 -14.62 1.30
C ASN A 371 -29.73 -16.08 1.61
N LYS A 372 -30.67 -16.81 2.21
CA LYS A 372 -30.41 -18.17 2.73
C LYS A 372 -30.04 -19.16 1.61
N GLU A 373 -30.62 -18.98 0.43
CA GLU A 373 -30.28 -19.70 -0.80
C GLU A 373 -28.84 -19.47 -1.26
N VAL A 374 -28.34 -18.22 -1.19
CA VAL A 374 -26.97 -17.87 -1.59
C VAL A 374 -25.97 -18.47 -0.60
N ALA A 375 -26.23 -18.31 0.70
CA ALA A 375 -25.43 -18.89 1.77
C ALA A 375 -25.34 -20.43 1.65
N ALA A 376 -26.48 -21.11 1.43
CA ALA A 376 -26.52 -22.55 1.28
C ALA A 376 -25.72 -23.06 0.07
N VAL A 377 -25.80 -22.38 -1.07
CA VAL A 377 -25.01 -22.71 -2.28
C VAL A 377 -23.51 -22.60 -1.99
N ASN A 378 -23.08 -21.54 -1.32
CA ASN A 378 -21.69 -21.33 -0.95
C ASN A 378 -21.19 -22.37 0.08
N GLN A 379 -22.02 -22.71 1.06
CA GLN A 379 -21.71 -23.78 2.04
C GLN A 379 -21.53 -25.14 1.35
N LEU A 380 -22.35 -25.48 0.35
CA LEU A 380 -22.16 -26.68 -0.46
C LEU A 380 -20.87 -26.60 -1.30
N LYS A 381 -20.58 -25.45 -1.93
CA LYS A 381 -19.35 -25.24 -2.71
C LYS A 381 -18.10 -25.54 -1.88
N ASN A 382 -18.00 -24.93 -0.70
CA ASN A 382 -16.84 -25.09 0.18
C ASN A 382 -16.76 -26.51 0.79
N ALA A 383 -17.90 -27.07 1.21
CA ALA A 383 -17.94 -28.45 1.75
C ALA A 383 -17.56 -29.51 0.71
N CYS A 384 -17.80 -29.26 -0.58
CA CYS A 384 -17.53 -30.18 -1.69
C CYS A 384 -16.23 -29.86 -2.46
N VAL A 385 -15.29 -29.06 -1.94
CA VAL A 385 -14.00 -28.80 -2.63
C VAL A 385 -13.31 -30.11 -3.02
N GLY A 386 -12.85 -30.20 -4.27
CA GLY A 386 -12.24 -31.40 -4.87
C GLY A 386 -13.21 -32.49 -5.34
N GLU A 387 -14.49 -32.50 -4.91
CA GLU A 387 -15.46 -33.52 -5.35
C GLU A 387 -15.86 -33.33 -6.81
N LYS A 388 -16.02 -34.43 -7.55
CA LYS A 388 -16.58 -34.38 -8.91
C LYS A 388 -17.98 -33.76 -8.92
N ASP A 389 -18.37 -33.24 -10.07
CA ASP A 389 -19.73 -32.79 -10.31
C ASP A 389 -20.36 -33.44 -11.54
N TYR A 390 -21.68 -33.37 -11.60
CA TYR A 390 -22.46 -33.73 -12.78
C TYR A 390 -23.58 -32.71 -12.96
N TYR A 391 -23.67 -32.13 -14.15
CA TYR A 391 -24.74 -31.21 -14.52
C TYR A 391 -25.86 -31.93 -15.28
N VAL A 392 -27.12 -31.71 -14.88
CA VAL A 392 -28.29 -32.25 -15.58
C VAL A 392 -29.47 -31.29 -15.52
N THR A 393 -30.34 -31.32 -16.53
CA THR A 393 -31.62 -30.62 -16.54
C THR A 393 -32.80 -31.58 -16.66
N ALA A 394 -33.86 -31.38 -15.88
CA ALA A 394 -35.12 -32.11 -16.01
C ALA A 394 -36.24 -31.35 -15.30
N ASN A 395 -37.50 -31.52 -15.75
CA ASN A 395 -38.70 -30.92 -15.12
C ASN A 395 -38.59 -29.41 -14.86
N ASN A 396 -38.00 -28.68 -15.83
CA ASN A 396 -37.64 -27.26 -15.74
C ASN A 396 -36.78 -26.90 -14.52
N CYS A 397 -35.90 -27.80 -14.08
CA CYS A 397 -34.85 -27.54 -13.10
C CYS A 397 -33.48 -27.80 -13.72
N ALA A 398 -32.50 -26.94 -13.43
CA ALA A 398 -31.09 -27.22 -13.57
C ALA A 398 -30.56 -27.80 -12.25
N VAL A 399 -29.67 -28.78 -12.34
CA VAL A 399 -29.15 -29.53 -11.20
C VAL A 399 -27.64 -29.68 -11.34
N VAL A 400 -26.92 -29.36 -10.26
CA VAL A 400 -25.50 -29.68 -10.08
C VAL A 400 -25.41 -30.72 -8.97
N CYS A 401 -25.18 -31.97 -9.33
CA CYS A 401 -24.90 -33.04 -8.39
C CYS A 401 -23.42 -33.00 -7.98
N ARG A 402 -23.12 -33.13 -6.69
CA ARG A 402 -21.80 -33.39 -6.09
C ARG A 402 -21.85 -34.72 -5.34
N GLU A 403 -20.72 -35.30 -4.98
CA GLU A 403 -20.69 -36.60 -4.29
C GLU A 403 -21.37 -36.55 -2.92
N SER A 404 -21.21 -35.43 -2.20
CA SER A 404 -21.83 -35.18 -0.90
C SER A 404 -23.11 -34.33 -0.91
N GLY A 405 -23.59 -33.87 -2.07
CA GLY A 405 -24.75 -32.98 -2.11
C GLY A 405 -25.28 -32.68 -3.50
N ALA A 406 -26.28 -31.80 -3.61
CA ALA A 406 -26.77 -31.29 -4.89
C ALA A 406 -27.36 -29.88 -4.74
N VAL A 407 -27.22 -29.05 -5.77
CA VAL A 407 -27.97 -27.80 -5.94
C VAL A 407 -29.00 -27.98 -7.03
N ILE A 408 -30.23 -27.57 -6.77
CA ILE A 408 -31.36 -27.58 -7.69
C ILE A 408 -31.87 -26.15 -7.85
N ALA A 409 -31.96 -25.64 -9.07
CA ALA A 409 -32.57 -24.33 -9.38
C ALA A 409 -33.67 -24.49 -10.45
N ALA A 410 -34.88 -24.06 -10.14
CA ALA A 410 -36.04 -24.11 -11.02
C ALA A 410 -36.07 -22.93 -12.01
N GLY A 411 -36.52 -23.17 -13.25
CA GLY A 411 -36.61 -22.13 -14.28
C GLY A 411 -37.58 -21.01 -13.92
N SER A 412 -38.62 -21.33 -13.15
CA SER A 412 -39.53 -20.37 -12.51
C SER A 412 -39.47 -20.51 -11.00
N GLY A 413 -39.55 -19.38 -10.28
CA GLY A 413 -39.70 -19.35 -8.83
C GLY A 413 -41.08 -19.86 -8.36
N GLY A 414 -41.23 -20.06 -7.06
CA GLY A 414 -42.40 -20.71 -6.45
C GLY A 414 -42.12 -22.17 -6.06
N GLY A 415 -42.88 -22.68 -5.08
CA GLY A 415 -42.68 -24.01 -4.53
C GLY A 415 -43.50 -25.08 -5.25
N PHE A 416 -42.88 -26.22 -5.56
CA PHE A 416 -43.52 -27.37 -6.22
C PHE A 416 -42.78 -28.69 -5.96
N SER A 417 -43.39 -29.80 -6.38
CA SER A 417 -42.81 -31.13 -6.27
C SER A 417 -41.77 -31.38 -7.37
N VAL A 418 -40.52 -31.60 -6.97
CA VAL A 418 -39.41 -31.89 -7.86
C VAL A 418 -39.11 -33.39 -7.87
N ASN A 419 -38.83 -33.92 -9.06
CA ASN A 419 -38.24 -35.23 -9.28
C ASN A 419 -37.31 -35.13 -10.50
N VAL A 420 -36.01 -35.29 -10.32
CA VAL A 420 -34.98 -35.06 -11.34
C VAL A 420 -33.92 -36.18 -11.31
N PRO A 421 -33.17 -36.42 -12.40
CA PRO A 421 -32.10 -37.42 -12.40
C PRO A 421 -30.99 -37.08 -11.40
N ASN A 422 -30.45 -38.10 -10.73
CA ASN A 422 -29.26 -37.96 -9.87
C ASN A 422 -27.95 -37.99 -10.68
N GLY A 423 -27.86 -37.27 -11.80
CA GLY A 423 -26.62 -37.09 -12.58
C GLY A 423 -25.69 -38.31 -12.68
N GLY A 424 -26.19 -39.46 -13.15
CA GLY A 424 -25.39 -40.70 -13.24
C GLY A 424 -25.11 -41.45 -11.92
N GLY A 425 -25.83 -41.12 -10.85
CA GLY A 425 -25.62 -41.65 -9.49
C GLY A 425 -24.62 -40.86 -8.64
N THR A 426 -24.28 -39.63 -9.04
CA THR A 426 -23.20 -38.82 -8.43
C THR A 426 -23.48 -38.51 -6.95
N THR A 427 -24.66 -38.01 -6.59
CA THR A 427 -24.98 -37.71 -5.19
C THR A 427 -25.31 -38.98 -4.43
N LYS A 428 -24.66 -39.23 -3.30
CA LYS A 428 -24.86 -40.46 -2.50
C LYS A 428 -26.35 -40.66 -2.13
N PRO A 429 -26.93 -41.86 -2.36
CA PRO A 429 -28.30 -42.15 -1.96
C PRO A 429 -28.54 -41.95 -0.45
N GLY A 430 -29.71 -41.42 -0.08
CA GLY A 430 -30.05 -41.15 1.31
C GLY A 430 -31.19 -40.13 1.46
N THR A 431 -31.47 -39.80 2.72
CA THR A 431 -32.44 -38.77 3.10
C THR A 431 -31.69 -37.48 3.45
N TYR A 432 -32.06 -36.39 2.80
CA TYR A 432 -31.42 -35.08 2.94
C TYR A 432 -32.39 -34.06 3.52
N LYS A 433 -31.84 -33.01 4.11
CA LYS A 433 -32.55 -31.76 4.37
C LYS A 433 -32.12 -30.73 3.34
N ASP A 434 -33.10 -30.04 2.76
CA ASP A 434 -32.84 -28.84 2.00
C ASP A 434 -32.41 -27.73 2.97
N LEU A 435 -31.18 -27.24 2.83
CA LEU A 435 -30.64 -26.16 3.65
C LEU A 435 -31.46 -24.87 3.50
N VAL A 436 -32.12 -24.66 2.35
CA VAL A 436 -32.95 -23.46 2.08
C VAL A 436 -34.30 -23.56 2.79
N SER A 437 -35.16 -24.50 2.41
CA SER A 437 -36.54 -24.61 2.95
C SER A 437 -36.69 -25.46 4.23
N GLY A 438 -35.69 -26.28 4.59
CA GLY A 438 -35.79 -27.27 5.68
C GLY A 438 -36.63 -28.51 5.35
N SER A 439 -37.16 -28.59 4.12
CA SER A 439 -37.92 -29.75 3.63
C SER A 439 -37.05 -31.02 3.56
N THR A 440 -37.71 -32.18 3.61
CA THR A 440 -37.04 -33.48 3.48
C THR A 440 -37.00 -33.89 2.01
N TRP A 441 -35.82 -34.31 1.54
CA TRP A 441 -35.58 -34.79 0.18
C TRP A 441 -35.05 -36.23 0.20
N THR A 442 -35.37 -36.99 -0.84
CA THR A 442 -34.91 -38.36 -1.05
C THR A 442 -34.02 -38.43 -2.28
N VAL A 443 -32.80 -38.91 -2.10
CA VAL A 443 -31.84 -39.23 -3.18
C VAL A 443 -31.77 -40.74 -3.30
N THR A 444 -31.98 -41.26 -4.52
CA THR A 444 -31.78 -42.66 -4.90
C THR A 444 -30.57 -42.76 -5.82
N SER A 445 -30.18 -43.96 -6.26
CA SER A 445 -29.12 -44.12 -7.27
C SER A 445 -29.47 -43.49 -8.63
N SER A 446 -30.75 -43.20 -8.92
CA SER A 446 -31.20 -42.67 -10.20
C SER A 446 -31.89 -41.29 -10.12
N THR A 447 -32.45 -40.90 -8.98
CA THR A 447 -33.30 -39.70 -8.85
C THR A 447 -33.03 -38.90 -7.57
N ILE A 448 -33.32 -37.60 -7.64
CA ILE A 448 -33.39 -36.66 -6.52
C ILE A 448 -34.83 -36.12 -6.50
N SER A 449 -35.50 -36.18 -5.34
CA SER A 449 -36.91 -35.78 -5.23
C SER A 449 -37.27 -35.14 -3.88
N GLY A 450 -38.21 -34.19 -3.90
CA GLY A 450 -38.65 -33.44 -2.73
C GLY A 450 -39.53 -32.24 -3.08
N GLN A 451 -39.73 -31.32 -2.13
CA GLN A 451 -40.46 -30.06 -2.36
C GLN A 451 -39.46 -28.91 -2.41
N ILE A 452 -39.45 -28.14 -3.50
CA ILE A 452 -38.63 -26.92 -3.60
C ILE A 452 -39.35 -25.73 -2.94
N GLY A 453 -38.57 -24.84 -2.33
CA GLY A 453 -39.10 -23.64 -1.67
C GLY A 453 -39.53 -22.55 -2.65
N SER A 454 -40.11 -21.46 -2.12
CA SER A 454 -40.56 -20.31 -2.91
C SER A 454 -39.44 -19.58 -3.67
N SER A 455 -38.19 -19.67 -3.20
CA SER A 455 -37.00 -19.19 -3.92
C SER A 455 -36.75 -19.91 -5.25
N GLY A 456 -37.33 -21.10 -5.45
CA GLY A 456 -37.00 -21.97 -6.58
C GLY A 456 -35.58 -22.53 -6.49
N ILE A 457 -34.95 -22.52 -5.31
CA ILE A 457 -33.62 -23.10 -5.04
C ILE A 457 -33.75 -24.11 -3.89
N ALA A 458 -33.15 -25.28 -4.06
CA ALA A 458 -32.91 -26.24 -2.98
C ALA A 458 -31.44 -26.69 -2.98
N VAL A 459 -30.88 -26.87 -1.78
CA VAL A 459 -29.49 -27.29 -1.57
C VAL A 459 -29.46 -28.46 -0.60
N LEU A 460 -28.99 -29.61 -1.09
CA LEU A 460 -28.88 -30.86 -0.32
C LEU A 460 -27.41 -31.09 0.02
N LEU A 461 -27.10 -31.39 1.28
CA LEU A 461 -25.74 -31.70 1.71
C LEU A 461 -25.74 -32.78 2.81
N ASN A 462 -24.82 -33.75 2.73
CA ASN A 462 -24.61 -34.80 3.75
C ASN A 462 -23.33 -34.61 4.57
N LYS A 463 -22.58 -33.54 4.31
CA LYS A 463 -21.47 -33.08 5.15
C LYS A 463 -21.99 -32.12 6.21
N GLU A 464 -21.26 -32.04 7.31
CA GLU A 464 -21.46 -31.00 8.31
C GLU A 464 -21.15 -29.62 7.70
N VAL A 465 -22.16 -28.77 7.64
CA VAL A 465 -21.93 -27.32 7.46
C VAL A 465 -21.38 -26.82 8.78
N LYS A 466 -20.12 -26.38 8.80
CA LYS A 466 -19.57 -25.73 9.98
C LYS A 466 -20.33 -24.40 10.19
N PRO A 467 -21.05 -24.22 11.32
CA PRO A 467 -21.72 -22.96 11.60
C PRO A 467 -20.69 -21.88 11.95
N ALA A 468 -21.15 -20.64 12.16
CA ALA A 468 -20.34 -19.62 12.82
C ALA A 468 -19.84 -20.16 14.18
N GLY A 469 -18.55 -20.50 14.23
CA GLY A 469 -17.90 -21.05 15.41
C GLY A 469 -17.19 -19.99 16.24
N PRO A 470 -16.72 -20.33 17.45
CA PRO A 470 -15.79 -19.48 18.17
C PRO A 470 -14.54 -19.23 17.32
N SER A 471 -13.94 -18.05 17.48
CA SER A 471 -12.71 -17.69 16.77
C SER A 471 -11.69 -17.05 17.69
N ALA A 472 -10.40 -17.23 17.39
CA ALA A 472 -9.30 -16.53 18.07
C ALA A 472 -8.36 -15.90 17.06
N THR A 473 -7.83 -14.72 17.37
CA THR A 473 -6.99 -13.95 16.45
C THR A 473 -5.92 -13.18 17.22
N VAL A 474 -4.84 -12.79 16.54
CA VAL A 474 -3.80 -11.92 17.09
C VAL A 474 -3.77 -10.61 16.30
N THR A 475 -3.41 -9.50 16.95
CA THR A 475 -3.34 -8.17 16.32
C THR A 475 -2.15 -7.38 16.86
N PRO A 476 -1.18 -6.95 16.02
CA PRO A 476 -1.09 -7.18 14.58
C PRO A 476 -0.97 -8.67 14.20
N GLY A 477 -1.39 -8.99 12.97
CA GLY A 477 -1.18 -10.31 12.37
C GLY A 477 0.30 -10.55 12.03
N SER A 478 0.59 -11.62 11.29
CA SER A 478 1.96 -12.02 10.94
C SER A 478 2.73 -10.90 10.23
N GLN A 479 3.90 -10.53 10.77
CA GLN A 479 4.71 -9.44 10.23
C GLN A 479 6.18 -9.50 10.68
N SER A 480 7.06 -8.84 9.93
CA SER A 480 8.40 -8.49 10.43
C SER A 480 8.36 -7.23 11.30
N TYR A 481 9.24 -7.13 12.29
CA TYR A 481 9.37 -5.94 13.15
C TYR A 481 10.85 -5.62 13.46
N LYS A 482 11.18 -4.33 13.53
CA LYS A 482 12.55 -3.81 13.76
C LYS A 482 12.79 -3.30 15.20
N THR A 483 11.76 -3.26 16.03
CA THR A 483 11.86 -2.92 17.47
C THR A 483 12.39 -4.10 18.27
N ASP A 484 12.94 -3.87 19.48
CA ASP A 484 13.38 -4.99 20.33
C ASP A 484 12.23 -5.96 20.64
N SER A 485 11.03 -5.41 20.87
CA SER A 485 9.82 -6.20 21.12
C SER A 485 8.63 -5.73 20.30
N LEU A 486 7.66 -6.64 20.13
CA LEU A 486 6.38 -6.38 19.49
C LEU A 486 5.25 -6.73 20.47
N THR A 487 4.33 -5.79 20.68
CA THR A 487 3.12 -6.02 21.48
C THR A 487 2.00 -6.55 20.60
N LEU A 488 1.44 -7.69 20.99
CA LEU A 488 0.36 -8.39 20.33
C LEU A 488 -0.88 -8.39 21.20
N THR A 489 -2.06 -8.20 20.59
CA THR A 489 -3.36 -8.26 21.27
C THR A 489 -4.05 -9.56 20.87
N LEU A 490 -4.27 -10.44 21.83
CA LEU A 490 -4.98 -11.70 21.68
C LEU A 490 -6.49 -11.44 21.81
N ASN A 491 -7.25 -11.80 20.78
CA ASN A 491 -8.70 -11.60 20.75
C ASN A 491 -9.44 -12.91 20.50
N TYR A 492 -10.69 -13.00 20.94
CA TYR A 492 -11.62 -14.05 20.56
C TYR A 492 -13.04 -13.51 20.32
N SER A 493 -13.78 -14.14 19.41
CA SER A 493 -15.19 -13.82 19.12
C SER A 493 -16.06 -15.07 19.20
N ASP A 494 -17.34 -14.88 19.52
CA ASP A 494 -18.34 -15.95 19.69
C ASP A 494 -17.88 -17.10 20.62
N ALA A 495 -17.00 -16.76 21.58
CA ALA A 495 -16.29 -17.69 22.44
C ALA A 495 -16.39 -17.33 23.92
N THR A 496 -16.27 -18.35 24.78
CA THR A 496 -16.23 -18.21 26.24
C THR A 496 -14.80 -18.18 26.79
N SER A 497 -13.81 -18.65 26.02
CA SER A 497 -12.39 -18.65 26.40
C SER A 497 -11.48 -18.71 25.18
N GLY A 498 -10.34 -18.01 25.25
CA GLY A 498 -9.24 -18.14 24.31
C GLY A 498 -8.07 -18.93 24.92
N GLN A 499 -7.31 -19.63 24.09
CA GLN A 499 -6.02 -20.21 24.45
C GLN A 499 -4.95 -19.82 23.42
N TYR A 500 -3.74 -19.52 23.88
CA TYR A 500 -2.59 -19.19 23.03
C TYR A 500 -1.35 -20.01 23.41
N SER A 501 -0.44 -20.18 22.46
CA SER A 501 0.87 -20.82 22.62
C SER A 501 1.91 -19.97 21.88
N ILE A 502 3.14 -19.93 22.40
CA ILE A 502 4.29 -19.29 21.74
C ILE A 502 5.29 -20.41 21.41
N ASP A 503 5.80 -20.42 20.19
CA ASP A 503 6.84 -21.36 19.71
C ASP A 503 6.54 -22.84 19.99
N GLY A 504 5.29 -23.24 19.75
CA GLY A 504 4.80 -24.61 19.97
C GLY A 504 4.72 -25.03 21.44
N GLY A 505 4.90 -24.10 22.38
CA GLY A 505 4.81 -24.33 23.82
C GLY A 505 3.42 -24.74 24.32
N ALA A 506 3.30 -24.96 25.63
CA ALA A 506 2.03 -25.32 26.23
C ALA A 506 0.98 -24.20 26.09
N TYR A 507 -0.24 -24.55 25.71
CA TYR A 507 -1.35 -23.61 25.60
C TYR A 507 -1.70 -22.99 26.96
N GLN A 508 -1.73 -21.67 27.01
CA GLN A 508 -2.16 -20.84 28.14
C GLN A 508 -3.51 -20.19 27.82
N ASN A 509 -4.35 -19.96 28.82
CA ASN A 509 -5.61 -19.25 28.61
C ASN A 509 -5.36 -17.73 28.46
N PHE A 510 -6.19 -17.06 27.67
CA PHE A 510 -6.20 -15.59 27.58
C PHE A 510 -7.64 -15.03 27.64
N SER A 511 -7.76 -13.78 28.13
CA SER A 511 -9.00 -13.00 28.11
C SER A 511 -9.09 -12.17 26.82
N ASN A 512 -10.30 -11.93 26.29
CA ASN A 512 -10.44 -11.15 25.05
C ASN A 512 -9.82 -9.74 25.19
N GLY A 513 -8.97 -9.35 24.24
CA GLY A 513 -8.20 -8.09 24.28
C GLY A 513 -6.92 -8.15 25.13
N GLN A 514 -6.51 -9.33 25.63
CA GLN A 514 -5.29 -9.49 26.42
C GLN A 514 -4.06 -9.21 25.56
N LYS A 515 -3.18 -8.32 26.06
CA LYS A 515 -1.90 -8.04 25.42
C LYS A 515 -0.81 -9.00 25.90
N ILE A 516 0.03 -9.45 24.97
CA ILE A 516 1.29 -10.16 25.21
C ILE A 516 2.42 -9.44 24.46
N THR A 517 3.67 -9.70 24.84
CA THR A 517 4.85 -9.11 24.18
C THR A 517 5.78 -10.23 23.74
N ILE A 518 6.26 -10.16 22.50
CA ILE A 518 7.27 -11.08 21.94
C ILE A 518 8.53 -10.30 21.54
N GLY A 519 9.62 -11.02 21.27
CA GLY A 519 10.82 -10.47 20.63
C GLY A 519 11.91 -9.93 21.54
N SER A 520 11.60 -9.50 22.77
CA SER A 520 12.63 -8.93 23.64
C SER A 520 13.72 -9.95 23.97
N GLY A 521 14.99 -9.57 23.78
CA GLY A 521 16.15 -10.46 23.94
C GLY A 521 16.28 -11.57 22.88
N VAL A 522 15.38 -11.62 21.89
CA VAL A 522 15.48 -12.52 20.72
C VAL A 522 16.48 -11.95 19.71
N ALA A 523 17.24 -12.81 19.03
CA ALA A 523 18.21 -12.40 18.00
C ALA A 523 17.51 -12.02 16.68
N TYR A 524 18.15 -11.17 15.87
CA TYR A 524 17.69 -10.84 14.52
C TYR A 524 17.67 -12.09 13.61
N GLY A 525 16.76 -12.10 12.63
CA GLY A 525 16.44 -13.25 11.78
C GLY A 525 15.57 -14.31 12.45
N THR A 526 15.39 -14.29 13.78
CA THR A 526 14.56 -15.28 14.48
C THR A 526 13.09 -15.10 14.15
N LYS A 527 12.41 -16.23 13.90
CA LYS A 527 10.95 -16.30 13.77
C LYS A 527 10.34 -16.76 15.09
N THR A 528 9.40 -15.99 15.62
CA THR A 528 8.54 -16.36 16.75
C THR A 528 7.14 -16.66 16.20
N THR A 529 6.56 -17.78 16.61
CA THR A 529 5.20 -18.18 16.28
C THR A 529 4.27 -17.98 17.47
N VAL A 530 3.05 -17.48 17.22
CA VAL A 530 1.99 -17.34 18.21
C VAL A 530 0.76 -18.05 17.70
N SER A 531 0.47 -19.22 18.27
CA SER A 531 -0.69 -20.02 17.92
C SER A 531 -1.88 -19.68 18.82
N VAL A 532 -3.08 -19.49 18.27
CA VAL A 532 -4.29 -19.20 19.04
C VAL A 532 -5.46 -20.09 18.65
N LYS A 533 -6.37 -20.34 19.60
CA LYS A 533 -7.66 -21.00 19.39
C LYS A 533 -8.69 -20.51 20.41
N ALA A 534 -9.97 -20.60 20.10
CA ALA A 534 -11.07 -20.23 21.00
C ALA A 534 -12.04 -21.37 21.23
N THR A 535 -12.71 -21.39 22.38
CA THR A 535 -13.71 -22.41 22.73
C THR A 535 -15.02 -21.76 23.18
N SER A 536 -16.15 -22.34 22.76
CA SER A 536 -17.50 -22.01 23.21
C SER A 536 -18.31 -23.30 23.44
N SER A 537 -19.61 -23.17 23.74
CA SER A 537 -20.54 -24.31 23.76
C SER A 537 -20.76 -24.95 22.39
N ALA A 538 -20.37 -24.30 21.29
CA ALA A 538 -20.47 -24.84 19.93
C ALA A 538 -19.23 -25.67 19.52
N GLY A 539 -18.14 -25.63 20.29
CA GLY A 539 -16.90 -26.37 20.00
C GLY A 539 -15.64 -25.55 20.29
N THR A 540 -14.52 -25.99 19.72
CA THR A 540 -13.24 -25.25 19.70
C THR A 540 -12.93 -24.90 18.24
N SER A 541 -12.41 -23.69 17.99
CA SER A 541 -11.88 -23.28 16.69
C SER A 541 -10.72 -24.18 16.26
N ASP A 542 -10.40 -24.16 14.96
CA ASP A 542 -9.10 -24.63 14.50
C ASP A 542 -7.99 -23.73 15.10
N VAL A 543 -6.75 -24.23 15.08
CA VAL A 543 -5.58 -23.47 15.53
C VAL A 543 -5.13 -22.55 14.40
N VAL A 544 -5.02 -21.25 14.70
CA VAL A 544 -4.31 -20.26 13.88
C VAL A 544 -2.87 -20.22 14.35
N THR A 545 -1.90 -20.04 13.47
CA THR A 545 -0.50 -19.76 13.86
C THR A 545 0.04 -18.55 13.12
N TYR A 546 0.18 -17.45 13.85
CA TYR A 546 0.81 -16.23 13.36
C TYR A 546 2.34 -16.34 13.49
N THR A 547 3.09 -15.81 12.52
CA THR A 547 4.55 -15.85 12.49
C THR A 547 5.13 -14.44 12.41
N TYR A 548 6.08 -14.14 13.29
CA TYR A 548 6.71 -12.83 13.42
C TYR A 548 8.21 -12.94 13.28
N THR A 549 8.84 -12.13 12.45
CA THR A 549 10.30 -12.16 12.24
C THR A 549 10.95 -10.91 12.84
N LYS A 550 11.93 -11.07 13.73
CA LYS A 550 12.70 -9.93 14.26
C LYS A 550 13.75 -9.53 13.23
N ALA A 551 13.58 -8.39 12.58
CA ALA A 551 14.54 -7.86 11.62
C ALA A 551 15.64 -7.05 12.31
N ASP A 552 16.86 -7.10 11.77
CA ASP A 552 17.95 -6.23 12.21
C ASP A 552 17.63 -4.77 11.82
N PRO A 553 17.59 -3.81 12.76
CA PRO A 553 17.36 -2.41 12.46
C PRO A 553 18.56 -1.72 11.79
N SER A 554 19.73 -2.35 11.77
CA SER A 554 21.01 -1.78 11.34
C SER A 554 21.63 -2.42 10.09
N ALA A 555 21.07 -3.53 9.60
CA ALA A 555 21.66 -4.25 8.47
C ALA A 555 21.44 -3.55 7.12
N THR A 556 22.52 -3.38 6.36
CA THR A 556 22.58 -2.94 4.95
C THR A 556 23.37 -3.97 4.11
N GLY A 557 23.43 -3.79 2.79
CA GLY A 557 24.41 -4.46 1.94
C GLY A 557 23.87 -5.24 0.74
N ILE A 558 24.72 -5.41 -0.26
CA ILE A 558 24.46 -6.15 -1.50
C ILE A 558 25.29 -7.43 -1.49
N TYR A 559 24.66 -8.57 -1.74
CA TYR A 559 25.28 -9.90 -1.65
C TYR A 559 25.13 -10.68 -2.96
N PHE A 560 26.05 -11.60 -3.24
CA PHE A 560 26.06 -12.42 -4.46
C PHE A 560 26.54 -13.85 -4.16
N ASP A 561 25.68 -14.85 -4.34
CA ASP A 561 26.03 -16.27 -4.22
C ASP A 561 26.65 -16.78 -5.52
N ASN A 562 27.98 -16.85 -5.54
CA ASN A 562 28.76 -17.25 -6.71
C ASN A 562 28.75 -18.77 -6.97
N SER A 563 28.02 -19.58 -6.19
CA SER A 563 28.02 -21.05 -6.34
C SER A 563 27.53 -21.53 -7.71
N GLY A 564 26.55 -20.85 -8.30
CA GLY A 564 26.03 -21.17 -9.64
C GLY A 564 26.88 -20.60 -10.79
N LYS A 565 27.58 -19.48 -10.57
CA LYS A 565 28.29 -18.73 -11.63
C LYS A 565 29.79 -19.04 -11.71
N ASN A 566 30.41 -19.43 -10.59
CA ASN A 566 31.82 -19.83 -10.50
C ASN A 566 32.82 -18.77 -11.03
N TRP A 567 32.49 -17.48 -10.89
CA TRP A 567 33.35 -16.38 -11.31
C TRP A 567 34.58 -16.25 -10.38
N ASN A 568 35.76 -15.96 -10.94
CA ASN A 568 37.00 -15.81 -10.16
C ASN A 568 36.99 -14.57 -9.25
N THR A 569 36.31 -13.52 -9.70
CA THR A 569 36.08 -12.24 -9.02
C THR A 569 34.66 -11.80 -9.35
N VAL A 570 33.98 -11.16 -8.40
CA VAL A 570 32.67 -10.54 -8.64
C VAL A 570 32.82 -9.04 -8.43
N TYR A 571 32.31 -8.24 -9.35
CA TYR A 571 32.17 -6.78 -9.24
C TYR A 571 30.69 -6.44 -9.11
N CYS A 572 30.39 -5.38 -8.34
CA CYS A 572 29.08 -4.79 -8.19
C CYS A 572 29.11 -3.36 -8.76
N TYR A 573 28.35 -3.13 -9.82
CA TYR A 573 28.09 -1.81 -10.40
C TYR A 573 26.73 -1.32 -9.93
N ILE A 574 26.72 -0.28 -9.10
CA ILE A 574 25.51 0.32 -8.54
C ILE A 574 25.27 1.69 -9.20
N TYR A 575 24.03 2.03 -9.55
CA TYR A 575 23.72 3.28 -10.24
C TYR A 575 22.30 3.78 -9.95
N LYS A 576 22.08 5.08 -10.15
CA LYS A 576 20.77 5.74 -10.16
C LYS A 576 20.47 6.31 -11.56
N ASP A 577 19.20 6.63 -11.79
CA ASP A 577 18.70 7.11 -13.08
C ASP A 577 19.55 8.27 -13.64
N GLY A 578 19.75 8.27 -14.96
CA GLY A 578 20.63 9.23 -15.64
C GLY A 578 22.13 8.91 -15.60
N ASN A 579 22.52 7.64 -15.45
CA ASN A 579 23.92 7.18 -15.34
C ASN A 579 24.68 7.72 -14.11
N ASN A 580 23.99 8.03 -13.01
CA ASN A 580 24.62 8.48 -11.78
C ASN A 580 25.15 7.28 -10.96
N ALA A 581 26.38 6.87 -11.24
CA ALA A 581 27.07 5.75 -10.59
C ALA A 581 28.29 6.25 -9.78
N PRO A 582 28.58 5.68 -8.60
CA PRO A 582 29.71 6.11 -7.76
C PRO A 582 31.06 5.57 -8.27
N ALA A 583 31.03 4.62 -9.21
CA ALA A 583 32.18 4.06 -9.90
C ALA A 583 31.84 3.87 -11.38
N GLN A 584 32.86 3.90 -12.25
CA GLN A 584 32.70 3.53 -13.66
C GLN A 584 32.58 2.01 -13.82
N TRP A 585 31.99 1.54 -14.93
CA TRP A 585 31.94 0.11 -15.27
C TRP A 585 33.36 -0.50 -15.26
N PRO A 586 33.62 -1.67 -14.64
CA PRO A 586 32.67 -2.71 -14.15
C PRO A 586 32.11 -2.49 -12.73
N GLY A 587 32.34 -1.33 -12.11
CA GLY A 587 31.96 -1.07 -10.73
C GLY A 587 33.02 -1.51 -9.71
N THR A 588 32.59 -1.72 -8.47
CA THR A 588 33.49 -2.03 -7.33
C THR A 588 33.63 -3.53 -7.15
N GLN A 589 34.86 -4.02 -7.00
CA GLN A 589 35.08 -5.44 -6.69
C GLN A 589 34.49 -5.79 -5.32
N MET A 590 33.62 -6.80 -5.28
CA MET A 590 33.00 -7.30 -4.06
C MET A 590 34.05 -7.99 -3.16
N GLN A 591 33.79 -8.02 -1.86
CA GLN A 591 34.59 -8.74 -0.88
C GLN A 591 34.02 -10.14 -0.67
N LYS A 592 34.86 -11.17 -0.61
CA LYS A 592 34.39 -12.53 -0.31
C LYS A 592 34.18 -12.69 1.20
N GLU A 593 32.96 -13.06 1.63
CA GLU A 593 32.61 -13.11 3.05
C GLU A 593 32.69 -14.54 3.61
N ASN A 594 31.79 -15.44 3.19
CA ASN A 594 31.79 -16.84 3.62
C ASN A 594 31.40 -17.78 2.47
N GLY A 595 31.99 -18.98 2.41
CA GLY A 595 31.70 -19.99 1.39
C GLY A 595 31.87 -19.48 -0.05
N ASN A 596 30.74 -19.29 -0.75
CA ASN A 596 30.67 -18.73 -2.10
C ASN A 596 29.98 -17.34 -2.16
N VAL A 597 29.61 -16.75 -1.02
CA VAL A 597 28.93 -15.46 -0.95
C VAL A 597 29.95 -14.32 -0.98
N TRP A 598 29.68 -13.34 -1.84
CA TRP A 598 30.39 -12.07 -1.94
C TRP A 598 29.50 -10.94 -1.46
N PHE A 599 30.10 -9.87 -0.96
CA PHE A 599 29.47 -8.75 -0.29
C PHE A 599 29.99 -7.42 -0.82
N PHE A 600 29.11 -6.43 -0.94
CA PHE A 600 29.39 -5.05 -1.27
C PHE A 600 28.57 -4.15 -0.36
N GLU A 601 29.23 -3.19 0.29
CA GLU A 601 28.57 -2.11 1.03
C GLU A 601 28.28 -0.95 0.07
N PRO A 602 27.02 -0.58 -0.17
CA PRO A 602 26.66 0.58 -0.98
C PRO A 602 27.17 1.88 -0.36
N PRO A 603 27.62 2.86 -1.15
CA PRO A 603 27.90 4.20 -0.63
C PRO A 603 26.64 4.83 -0.05
N ALA A 604 26.79 5.67 0.98
CA ALA A 604 25.67 6.38 1.60
C ALA A 604 24.85 7.16 0.56
N GLY A 605 23.52 7.10 0.66
CA GLY A 605 22.61 7.75 -0.30
C GLY A 605 22.35 6.93 -1.57
N PHE A 606 22.82 5.68 -1.68
CA PHE A 606 22.47 4.75 -2.77
C PHE A 606 21.27 3.84 -2.46
N ASP A 607 20.49 4.13 -1.43
CA ASP A 607 19.18 3.49 -1.23
C ASP A 607 18.23 3.84 -2.40
N ASN A 608 17.42 2.87 -2.85
CA ASN A 608 16.61 2.95 -4.08
C ASN A 608 17.49 3.21 -5.31
N SER A 609 18.33 2.24 -5.65
CA SER A 609 19.24 2.24 -6.80
C SER A 609 19.17 0.90 -7.55
N TYR A 610 19.94 0.75 -8.63
CA TYR A 610 20.01 -0.47 -9.43
C TYR A 610 21.41 -1.06 -9.42
N VAL A 611 21.49 -2.39 -9.55
CA VAL A 611 22.72 -3.18 -9.36
C VAL A 611 22.96 -4.12 -10.55
N LEU A 612 24.17 -4.15 -11.07
CA LEU A 612 24.67 -5.24 -11.91
C LEU A 612 25.88 -5.91 -11.26
N PHE A 613 26.00 -7.20 -11.48
CA PHE A 613 27.14 -8.03 -11.13
C PHE A 613 27.89 -8.46 -12.39
N THR A 614 29.22 -8.45 -12.36
CA THR A 614 30.04 -8.93 -13.48
C THR A 614 31.32 -9.60 -13.01
N ASP A 615 31.84 -10.53 -13.82
CA ASP A 615 33.18 -11.09 -13.63
C ASP A 615 34.30 -10.23 -14.25
N ASN A 616 33.94 -9.11 -14.88
CA ASN A 616 34.81 -8.24 -15.67
C ASN A 616 35.54 -8.95 -16.84
N ASN A 617 35.00 -10.09 -17.31
CA ASN A 617 35.51 -10.88 -18.43
C ASN A 617 34.42 -11.18 -19.48
N GLY A 618 33.35 -10.38 -19.48
CA GLY A 618 32.25 -10.46 -20.44
C GLY A 618 31.00 -11.18 -19.94
N ASN A 619 31.03 -11.77 -18.73
CA ASN A 619 29.84 -12.29 -18.09
C ASN A 619 29.26 -11.22 -17.15
N GLN A 620 27.94 -11.03 -17.20
CA GLN A 620 27.23 -10.14 -16.29
C GLN A 620 25.84 -10.68 -15.97
N VAL A 621 25.29 -10.15 -14.88
CA VAL A 621 23.95 -10.38 -14.34
C VAL A 621 23.45 -9.04 -13.80
N PRO A 622 22.30 -8.51 -14.26
CA PRO A 622 21.51 -8.97 -15.38
C PRO A 622 22.28 -8.95 -16.72
N GLY A 623 21.72 -9.57 -17.75
CA GLY A 623 22.33 -9.68 -19.07
C GLY A 623 22.59 -8.34 -19.75
N ALA A 624 23.31 -8.37 -20.88
CA ALA A 624 23.59 -7.15 -21.63
C ALA A 624 22.29 -6.50 -22.16
N ASN A 625 22.05 -5.24 -21.77
CA ASN A 625 20.82 -4.47 -22.01
C ASN A 625 19.59 -4.92 -21.18
N GLU A 626 19.76 -5.77 -20.18
CA GLU A 626 18.74 -5.98 -19.15
C GLU A 626 18.85 -4.88 -18.07
N ALA A 627 17.73 -4.51 -17.45
CA ALA A 627 17.72 -3.52 -16.37
C ALA A 627 18.42 -4.07 -15.12
N GLY A 628 19.15 -3.22 -14.39
CA GLY A 628 19.78 -3.62 -13.13
C GLY A 628 18.79 -4.04 -12.04
N LEU A 629 19.27 -4.79 -11.06
CA LEU A 629 18.50 -5.32 -9.92
C LEU A 629 18.27 -4.21 -8.88
N GLU A 630 17.03 -3.96 -8.48
CA GLU A 630 16.67 -2.85 -7.57
C GLU A 630 17.18 -3.11 -6.13
N TYR A 631 18.00 -2.22 -5.60
CA TYR A 631 18.45 -2.20 -4.20
C TYR A 631 17.72 -1.13 -3.40
N THR A 632 16.95 -1.55 -2.39
CA THR A 632 16.02 -0.71 -1.62
C THR A 632 16.61 -0.09 -0.35
N GLY A 633 17.92 -0.27 -0.10
CA GLY A 633 18.56 0.13 1.16
C GLY A 633 18.50 -0.94 2.27
N SER A 634 17.73 -2.01 2.08
CA SER A 634 17.76 -3.20 2.94
C SER A 634 18.68 -4.28 2.35
N PRO A 635 19.18 -5.25 3.14
CA PRO A 635 20.13 -6.24 2.61
C PRO A 635 19.48 -7.16 1.58
N MET A 636 20.15 -7.39 0.44
CA MET A 636 19.62 -8.22 -0.67
C MET A 636 20.70 -9.11 -1.27
N ILE A 637 20.34 -10.29 -1.76
CA ILE A 637 21.25 -11.28 -2.35
C ILE A 637 20.81 -11.70 -3.75
N TYR A 638 21.79 -11.85 -4.66
CA TYR A 638 21.58 -12.56 -5.92
C TYR A 638 21.98 -14.03 -5.77
N LYS A 639 21.04 -14.94 -6.00
CA LYS A 639 21.22 -16.38 -5.78
C LYS A 639 20.29 -17.20 -6.65
N ASN A 640 20.78 -18.29 -7.24
CA ASN A 640 19.99 -19.21 -8.08
C ASN A 640 19.16 -18.51 -9.17
N ASP A 641 19.76 -17.49 -9.81
CA ASP A 641 19.14 -16.62 -10.81
C ASP A 641 17.99 -15.71 -10.30
N ALA A 642 17.77 -15.62 -8.99
CA ALA A 642 16.84 -14.71 -8.34
C ALA A 642 17.55 -13.58 -7.58
N TRP A 643 16.84 -12.47 -7.37
CA TRP A 643 17.24 -11.34 -6.53
C TRP A 643 16.25 -11.21 -5.38
N GLU A 644 16.70 -11.47 -4.15
CA GLU A 644 15.82 -11.69 -2.99
C GLU A 644 16.31 -10.92 -1.75
N ASP A 645 15.38 -10.61 -0.83
CA ASP A 645 15.70 -10.06 0.48
C ASP A 645 16.64 -11.00 1.24
N TYR A 646 17.70 -10.46 1.82
CA TYR A 646 18.71 -11.24 2.53
C TYR A 646 18.72 -10.94 4.02
N VAL A 647 18.87 -11.99 4.82
CA VAL A 647 19.23 -11.88 6.23
C VAL A 647 20.66 -12.41 6.34
N PRO A 648 21.69 -11.54 6.36
CA PRO A 648 23.07 -11.99 6.46
C PRO A 648 23.30 -12.80 7.74
N GLU A 649 24.13 -13.83 7.64
CA GLU A 649 24.57 -14.55 8.84
C GLU A 649 25.29 -13.56 9.77
N PRO A 650 24.97 -13.54 11.08
CA PRO A 650 25.64 -12.65 12.01
C PRO A 650 27.14 -12.98 12.03
N LYS A 651 27.98 -11.99 11.65
CA LYS A 651 29.44 -12.13 11.66
C LYS A 651 29.89 -12.72 13.00
N PRO A 652 30.66 -13.82 13.02
CA PRO A 652 31.18 -14.36 14.25
C PRO A 652 31.99 -13.29 14.99
N THR A 653 31.51 -12.88 16.17
CA THR A 653 32.32 -12.08 17.08
C THR A 653 33.60 -12.87 17.36
N GLN A 654 34.76 -12.28 17.08
CA GLN A 654 36.02 -12.97 17.32
C GLN A 654 36.08 -13.38 18.79
N PRO A 655 36.42 -14.65 19.11
CA PRO A 655 36.55 -15.06 20.50
C PRO A 655 37.71 -14.29 21.11
N VAL A 656 37.41 -13.44 22.10
CA VAL A 656 38.43 -12.81 22.94
C VAL A 656 39.13 -13.91 23.74
N THR A 657 40.21 -14.44 23.18
CA THR A 657 41.01 -15.48 23.81
C THR A 657 41.70 -14.92 25.04
N LYS A 658 41.08 -15.13 26.19
CA LYS A 658 41.67 -14.98 27.52
C LYS A 658 43.04 -15.69 27.55
N PRO A 659 44.16 -14.99 27.75
CA PRO A 659 45.47 -15.64 27.84
C PRO A 659 45.56 -16.44 29.14
N THR A 660 45.57 -17.77 29.02
CA THR A 660 45.88 -18.65 30.16
C THR A 660 47.40 -18.73 30.33
N GLN A 661 47.90 -18.50 31.55
CA GLN A 661 49.33 -18.43 31.86
C GLN A 661 50.10 -19.73 31.57
N PRO A 662 51.38 -19.61 31.21
CA PRO A 662 52.45 -20.47 31.72
C PRO A 662 53.19 -19.79 32.88
N VAL A 663 53.51 -20.56 33.92
CA VAL A 663 54.13 -20.06 35.16
C VAL A 663 55.64 -19.82 35.01
N THR A 664 56.11 -18.61 35.30
CA THR A 664 57.46 -18.38 35.87
C THR A 664 57.48 -17.22 36.88
N LYS A 665 58.33 -17.38 37.89
CA LYS A 665 58.44 -16.59 39.15
C LYS A 665 59.31 -15.32 38.97
N PRO A 666 59.09 -14.22 39.72
CA PRO A 666 59.81 -12.95 39.52
C PRO A 666 61.19 -12.89 40.22
N THR A 667 62.14 -12.12 39.67
CA THR A 667 63.33 -11.62 40.38
C THR A 667 63.92 -10.33 39.74
N GLU A 668 63.48 -9.17 40.24
CA GLU A 668 64.29 -7.99 40.63
C GLU A 668 65.22 -7.22 39.63
N PRO A 669 65.76 -6.01 39.95
CA PRO A 669 65.48 -4.83 39.10
C PRO A 669 66.74 -4.02 38.66
N THR A 670 66.55 -2.73 38.31
CA THR A 670 67.53 -1.68 37.91
C THR A 670 68.00 -1.72 36.43
N THR A 671 68.16 -0.61 35.68
CA THR A 671 67.86 0.82 35.92
C THR A 671 67.61 1.59 34.61
N LYS A 672 66.91 2.74 34.69
CA LYS A 672 66.60 3.73 33.62
C LYS A 672 67.86 4.34 32.95
N PRO A 673 67.78 4.92 31.73
CA PRO A 673 67.24 6.28 31.56
C PRO A 673 66.24 6.48 30.39
N THR A 674 65.44 7.54 30.51
CA THR A 674 64.31 7.93 29.63
C THR A 674 64.65 8.97 28.57
N GLN A 675 63.93 8.93 27.44
CA GLN A 675 63.53 10.10 26.64
C GLN A 675 62.16 9.78 25.95
N PRO A 676 61.41 10.80 25.49
CA PRO A 676 60.44 11.52 26.28
C PRO A 676 58.98 11.07 26.01
N THR A 677 58.11 11.30 26.99
CA THR A 677 56.65 11.17 26.86
C THR A 677 56.04 12.49 26.40
N ASP A 678 55.12 12.41 25.43
CA ASP A 678 54.08 13.41 25.17
C ASP A 678 52.74 12.67 24.96
N PRO A 679 51.58 13.32 25.18
CA PRO A 679 50.74 12.88 26.29
C PRO A 679 49.56 11.97 25.89
N THR A 680 49.16 11.12 26.84
CA THR A 680 47.78 10.66 26.91
C THR A 680 46.90 11.87 27.24
N PRO A 681 45.89 12.22 26.44
CA PRO A 681 44.96 13.27 26.82
C PRO A 681 44.17 12.83 28.07
N SER A 682 44.30 13.61 29.15
CA SER A 682 43.48 13.46 30.34
C SER A 682 42.17 14.22 30.12
N TYR A 683 41.08 13.52 29.90
CA TYR A 683 39.75 14.10 29.82
C TYR A 683 39.14 14.19 31.23
N SER A 684 38.69 15.37 31.61
CA SER A 684 37.70 15.56 32.67
C SER A 684 36.35 15.86 32.03
N TYR A 685 35.29 15.33 32.60
CA TYR A 685 33.91 15.59 32.17
C TYR A 685 33.02 15.82 33.39
N MET A 686 31.95 16.59 33.23
CA MET A 686 30.98 16.84 34.30
C MET A 686 29.73 16.00 34.06
N ILE A 687 29.27 15.26 35.07
CA ILE A 687 28.07 14.44 34.95
C ILE A 687 26.87 15.37 34.73
N GLY A 688 26.15 15.17 33.62
CA GLY A 688 25.05 16.03 33.18
C GLY A 688 25.43 17.24 32.31
N ASP A 689 26.69 17.42 31.94
CA ASP A 689 27.18 18.45 31.00
C ASP A 689 27.49 17.76 29.67
N ILE A 690 26.50 17.72 28.77
CA ILE A 690 26.54 16.91 27.54
C ILE A 690 27.21 17.68 26.40
N ASP A 691 27.14 19.01 26.35
CA ASP A 691 27.87 19.82 25.36
C ASP A 691 29.28 20.26 25.82
N ALA A 692 29.74 19.74 26.97
CA ALA A 692 31.04 19.97 27.58
C ALA A 692 31.36 21.46 27.86
N ASN A 693 30.34 22.29 28.10
CA ASN A 693 30.50 23.72 28.37
C ASN A 693 30.79 24.04 29.87
N LEU A 694 30.79 23.02 30.73
CA LEU A 694 30.93 23.06 32.20
C LEU A 694 29.73 23.67 32.95
N ILE A 695 28.54 23.70 32.35
CA ILE A 695 27.31 24.25 32.93
C ILE A 695 26.13 23.31 32.63
N VAL A 696 25.83 22.39 33.56
CA VAL A 696 24.60 21.58 33.51
C VAL A 696 23.35 22.47 33.47
N ASN A 697 22.64 22.46 32.35
CA ASN A 697 21.45 23.29 32.14
C ASN A 697 20.39 22.55 31.30
N VAL A 698 19.30 23.25 30.93
CA VAL A 698 18.18 22.63 30.20
C VAL A 698 18.58 22.15 28.78
N LYS A 699 19.64 22.71 28.19
CA LYS A 699 20.19 22.26 26.90
C LYS A 699 20.72 20.83 26.98
N ASP A 700 21.39 20.47 28.07
CA ASP A 700 21.93 19.14 28.31
C ASP A 700 20.81 18.10 28.39
N ALA A 701 19.77 18.38 29.18
CA ALA A 701 18.55 17.58 29.22
C ALA A 701 17.90 17.44 27.83
N THR A 702 17.95 18.49 27.01
CA THR A 702 17.41 18.51 25.64
C THR A 702 18.28 17.69 24.68
N LEU A 703 19.60 17.66 24.85
CA LEU A 703 20.51 16.83 24.06
C LEU A 703 20.26 15.35 24.36
N VAL A 704 20.08 14.98 25.63
CA VAL A 704 19.67 13.63 26.03
C VAL A 704 18.32 13.25 25.40
N GLN A 705 17.32 14.16 25.43
CA GLN A 705 16.01 13.92 24.78
C GLN A 705 16.11 13.75 23.26
N LYS A 706 16.92 14.57 22.58
CA LYS A 706 17.16 14.42 21.14
C LYS A 706 17.86 13.12 20.82
N TYR A 707 18.83 12.70 21.62
CA TYR A 707 19.51 11.41 21.47
C TYR A 707 18.53 10.23 21.57
N ILE A 708 17.67 10.24 22.59
CA ILE A 708 16.61 9.21 22.79
C ILE A 708 15.61 9.21 21.63
N ALA A 709 15.32 10.38 21.05
CA ALA A 709 14.43 10.54 19.90
C ALA A 709 15.11 10.26 18.54
N GLY A 710 16.41 9.92 18.51
CA GLY A 710 17.18 9.74 17.26
C GLY A 710 17.46 11.03 16.49
N LEU A 711 17.24 12.20 17.10
CA LEU A 711 17.42 13.54 16.53
C LEU A 711 18.80 14.16 16.82
N ALA A 712 19.63 13.47 17.60
CA ALA A 712 21.03 13.80 17.82
C ALA A 712 21.84 12.51 18.02
N LEU A 713 23.13 12.54 17.66
CA LEU A 713 24.09 11.52 18.02
C LEU A 713 24.95 12.07 19.16
N LEU A 714 25.21 11.22 20.17
CA LEU A 714 26.17 11.50 21.23
C LEU A 714 27.39 10.58 21.05
N ASP A 715 28.58 11.07 21.35
CA ASP A 715 29.81 10.28 21.40
C ASP A 715 29.94 9.47 22.71
N ALA A 716 31.06 8.76 22.90
CA ALA A 716 31.26 7.91 24.07
C ALA A 716 31.40 8.70 25.39
N GLN A 717 32.00 9.89 25.37
CA GLN A 717 32.14 10.76 26.53
C GLN A 717 30.82 11.47 26.84
N GLU A 718 30.15 11.98 25.81
CA GLU A 718 28.83 12.62 25.93
C GLU A 718 27.78 11.64 26.48
N LYS A 719 27.77 10.37 26.04
CA LYS A 719 26.92 9.32 26.63
C LYS A 719 27.26 9.04 28.10
N THR A 720 28.54 9.09 28.47
CA THR A 720 28.97 8.89 29.87
C THR A 720 28.60 10.08 30.76
N ALA A 721 28.52 11.29 30.20
CA ALA A 721 27.97 12.47 30.88
C ALA A 721 26.43 12.45 30.93
N ALA A 722 25.78 11.84 29.93
CA ALA A 722 24.32 11.73 29.82
C ALA A 722 23.68 10.65 30.70
N ASP A 723 24.40 9.56 31.01
CA ASP A 723 23.98 8.53 31.97
C ASP A 723 24.15 9.06 33.42
N VAL A 724 23.17 9.84 33.87
CA VAL A 724 23.29 10.59 35.12
C VAL A 724 22.91 9.78 36.34
N ASP A 725 22.16 8.68 36.21
CA ASP A 725 21.96 7.73 37.31
C ASP A 725 22.87 6.49 37.29
N SER A 726 23.73 6.39 36.27
CA SER A 726 24.80 5.40 36.15
C SER A 726 24.31 3.95 36.10
N ASP A 727 23.16 3.72 35.46
CA ASP A 727 22.63 2.37 35.21
C ASP A 727 23.17 1.73 33.91
N GLY A 728 23.86 2.51 33.08
CA GLY A 728 24.56 2.08 31.87
C GLY A 728 23.83 2.40 30.57
N ASP A 729 22.57 2.86 30.63
CA ASP A 729 21.73 3.20 29.49
C ASP A 729 21.29 4.67 29.54
N VAL A 730 21.53 5.44 28.47
CA VAL A 730 21.05 6.83 28.38
C VAL A 730 19.57 6.86 27.99
N THR A 731 18.69 7.13 28.95
CA THR A 731 17.23 7.00 28.79
C THR A 731 16.44 8.27 29.17
N ILE A 732 15.11 8.24 28.98
CA ILE A 732 14.24 9.37 29.37
C ILE A 732 14.27 9.65 30.89
N LYS A 733 14.72 8.66 31.68
CA LYS A 733 14.95 8.77 33.12
C LYS A 733 16.06 9.78 33.42
N ASP A 734 17.16 9.72 32.68
CA ASP A 734 18.30 10.63 32.77
C ASP A 734 17.94 12.06 32.41
N ALA A 735 17.27 12.25 31.26
CA ALA A 735 16.72 13.54 30.87
C ALA A 735 15.78 14.11 31.95
N THR A 736 14.96 13.27 32.58
CA THR A 736 14.05 13.68 33.65
C THR A 736 14.81 14.05 34.94
N LEU A 737 15.91 13.37 35.27
CA LEU A 737 16.75 13.69 36.43
C LEU A 737 17.53 14.98 36.21
N LEU A 738 18.07 15.19 35.01
CA LEU A 738 18.65 16.46 34.56
C LEU A 738 17.65 17.62 34.65
N GLN A 739 16.43 17.47 34.12
CA GLN A 739 15.38 18.49 34.23
C GLN A 739 15.04 18.82 35.70
N LYS A 740 14.95 17.81 36.58
CA LYS A 740 14.66 18.02 38.01
C LYS A 740 15.81 18.70 38.76
N PHE A 741 17.06 18.43 38.38
CA PHE A 741 18.24 19.10 38.91
C PHE A 741 18.29 20.57 38.48
N VAL A 742 18.10 20.85 37.19
CA VAL A 742 18.10 22.22 36.63
C VAL A 742 16.94 23.07 37.19
N ALA A 743 15.81 22.45 37.53
CA ALA A 743 14.68 23.11 38.18
C ALA A 743 14.81 23.23 39.72
N GLU A 744 15.99 22.97 40.30
CA GLU A 744 16.30 23.00 41.75
C GLU A 744 15.43 22.08 42.64
N VAL A 745 14.67 21.15 42.05
CA VAL A 745 13.78 20.20 42.76
C VAL A 745 14.52 18.93 43.20
N LEU A 746 15.79 18.76 42.81
CA LEU A 746 16.64 17.61 43.10
C LEU A 746 17.98 18.08 43.71
N THR A 747 18.18 17.89 45.01
CA THR A 747 19.31 18.49 45.75
C THR A 747 20.38 17.50 46.23
N ASN A 748 20.21 16.20 46.01
CA ASN A 748 21.17 15.15 46.38
C ASN A 748 21.41 14.23 45.16
N THR A 749 22.37 14.57 44.31
CA THR A 749 22.72 13.84 43.08
C THR A 749 24.22 14.01 42.75
N ASN A 750 24.76 13.14 41.91
CA ASN A 750 26.08 13.23 41.27
C ASN A 750 26.11 14.21 40.08
N ILE A 751 24.95 14.65 39.58
CA ILE A 751 24.85 15.67 38.52
C ILE A 751 25.58 16.95 38.94
N GLY A 752 26.36 17.53 38.03
CA GLY A 752 27.24 18.68 38.30
C GLY A 752 28.59 18.34 38.91
N THR A 753 28.89 17.06 39.19
CA THR A 753 30.24 16.66 39.64
C THR A 753 31.19 16.45 38.47
N ILE A 754 32.41 17.00 38.59
CA ILE A 754 33.50 16.78 37.63
C ILE A 754 34.20 15.46 37.98
N VAL A 755 34.25 14.55 37.02
CA VAL A 755 35.01 13.30 37.08
C VAL A 755 36.35 13.52 36.37
N GLY A 756 37.43 13.57 37.16
CA GLY A 756 38.77 13.95 36.71
C GLY A 756 39.37 15.06 37.59
N ASN A 757 40.71 15.15 37.66
CA ASN A 757 41.38 16.09 38.56
C ASN A 757 41.10 17.56 38.21
N VAL A 758 40.95 18.40 39.25
CA VAL A 758 40.50 19.81 39.17
C VAL A 758 41.62 20.78 39.58
N ASP A 759 41.73 21.92 38.90
CA ASP A 759 42.17 23.22 39.46
C ASP A 759 41.78 24.40 38.51
N VAL A 760 41.42 25.57 39.05
CA VAL A 760 40.73 26.71 38.37
C VAL A 760 41.15 28.04 39.03
N PRO A 761 41.54 29.16 38.34
CA PRO A 761 40.77 29.94 37.34
C PRO A 761 41.65 30.46 36.14
N THR A 762 41.38 31.50 35.30
CA THR A 762 40.52 32.71 35.33
C THR A 762 40.24 33.29 33.91
N GLN A 763 39.24 34.17 33.78
CA GLN A 763 38.96 35.07 32.62
C GLN A 763 39.93 36.30 32.54
N PRO A 764 39.88 37.22 31.53
CA PRO A 764 39.35 37.20 30.14
C PRO A 764 40.31 37.82 29.08
N THR A 765 40.05 37.68 27.75
CA THR A 765 40.00 38.79 26.72
C THR A 765 39.93 38.34 25.24
N GLN A 766 39.26 39.16 24.41
CA GLN A 766 39.25 39.23 22.93
C GLN A 766 40.12 40.46 22.49
N PRO A 767 40.33 40.85 21.21
CA PRO A 767 40.22 40.17 19.89
C PRO A 767 41.48 40.37 18.97
N THR A 768 41.52 39.81 17.74
CA THR A 768 41.80 40.53 16.45
C THR A 768 41.96 39.64 15.20
N GLN A 769 41.37 40.08 14.07
CA GLN A 769 41.80 39.87 12.66
C GLN A 769 42.65 41.11 12.24
N PRO A 770 43.33 41.22 11.06
CA PRO A 770 43.03 40.71 9.70
C PRO A 770 44.26 39.98 9.06
N ASP A 771 44.39 39.61 7.77
CA ASP A 771 44.08 40.20 6.45
C ASP A 771 43.90 39.15 5.33
N ASP A 772 43.27 39.56 4.22
CA ASP A 772 43.30 38.96 2.87
C ASP A 772 43.84 40.02 1.88
N PRO A 773 44.43 39.67 0.71
CA PRO A 773 43.70 40.03 -0.52
C PRO A 773 43.92 39.12 -1.78
N THR A 774 42.78 38.80 -2.42
CA THR A 774 42.46 38.96 -3.86
C THR A 774 42.75 37.89 -4.95
N GLU A 775 41.63 37.58 -5.63
CA GLU A 775 41.26 36.97 -6.93
C GLU A 775 41.85 37.63 -8.23
N PRO A 776 41.50 37.26 -9.52
CA PRO A 776 40.28 36.55 -10.04
C PRO A 776 40.39 35.56 -11.25
N VAL A 777 39.27 34.86 -11.58
CA VAL A 777 38.47 34.94 -12.86
C VAL A 777 37.61 33.67 -13.15
N THR A 778 36.27 33.89 -13.21
CA THR A 778 35.06 33.16 -13.74
C THR A 778 35.20 31.91 -14.67
N LYS A 779 34.20 30.99 -14.82
CA LYS A 779 32.74 31.10 -15.15
C LYS A 779 32.10 29.66 -15.22
N PRO A 780 30.78 29.42 -15.44
CA PRO A 780 29.51 29.85 -14.79
C PRO A 780 28.85 28.75 -13.89
N THR A 781 27.78 29.10 -13.18
CA THR A 781 26.84 28.17 -12.49
C THR A 781 25.48 28.11 -13.19
N ASP A 782 24.88 26.92 -13.24
CA ASP A 782 23.47 26.70 -13.59
C ASP A 782 22.52 26.94 -12.39
N PRO A 783 21.19 27.07 -12.59
CA PRO A 783 20.26 27.48 -11.53
C PRO A 783 19.96 26.37 -10.52
N VAL A 784 19.68 26.77 -9.27
CA VAL A 784 19.19 25.89 -8.21
C VAL A 784 17.67 25.79 -8.32
N GLU A 785 17.12 24.57 -8.36
CA GLU A 785 15.68 24.29 -8.23
C GLU A 785 15.24 24.48 -6.77
N GLU A 786 14.16 25.24 -6.52
CA GLU A 786 13.65 25.47 -5.16
C GLU A 786 12.76 24.30 -4.68
N ASN A 787 13.05 23.79 -3.47
CA ASN A 787 12.28 22.72 -2.83
C ASN A 787 10.87 23.20 -2.42
N THR A 788 9.82 22.55 -2.91
CA THR A 788 8.45 22.75 -2.40
C THR A 788 8.20 21.96 -1.11
N ILE A 789 7.86 22.66 -0.03
CA ILE A 789 7.50 22.05 1.28
C ILE A 789 5.98 22.06 1.45
N ASP A 790 5.36 20.89 1.68
CA ASP A 790 3.94 20.81 2.08
C ASP A 790 3.78 21.13 3.58
N LEU A 791 3.49 22.41 3.84
CA LEU A 791 3.26 22.91 5.19
C LEU A 791 1.92 22.45 5.80
N THR A 792 0.98 21.91 5.01
CA THR A 792 -0.34 21.50 5.54
C THR A 792 -0.29 20.18 6.30
N ALA A 793 0.75 19.37 6.10
CA ALA A 793 0.97 18.11 6.81
C ALA A 793 1.56 18.28 8.23
N LEU A 794 1.99 19.49 8.63
CA LEU A 794 2.79 19.71 9.86
C LEU A 794 1.96 19.86 11.14
N GLY A 795 0.67 20.19 11.05
CA GLY A 795 -0.23 20.43 12.18
C GLY A 795 0.04 21.74 12.96
N GLY A 796 -0.98 22.30 13.61
CA GLY A 796 -0.85 23.55 14.38
C GLY A 796 -0.94 24.84 13.54
N LYS A 797 -0.78 25.99 14.20
CA LYS A 797 -0.89 27.33 13.58
C LYS A 797 0.43 27.74 12.95
N ILE A 798 0.45 27.93 11.64
CA ILE A 798 1.65 28.34 10.91
C ILE A 798 1.69 29.85 10.73
N VAL A 799 2.86 30.46 11.01
CA VAL A 799 3.12 31.89 10.82
C VAL A 799 4.47 32.06 10.13
N ALA A 800 4.57 33.01 9.20
CA ALA A 800 5.79 33.27 8.44
C ALA A 800 6.20 34.75 8.45
N ILE A 801 7.47 34.99 8.11
CA ILE A 801 8.05 36.32 7.92
C ILE A 801 8.69 36.45 6.55
N LYS A 802 8.60 37.64 5.94
CA LYS A 802 9.55 38.08 4.92
C LYS A 802 10.77 38.66 5.64
N ASN A 803 11.92 38.01 5.53
CA ASN A 803 13.11 38.35 6.30
C ASN A 803 14.23 38.91 5.43
N ASN A 804 14.40 40.22 5.50
CA ASN A 804 15.48 40.98 4.87
C ASN A 804 16.31 41.80 5.88
N THR A 805 16.13 41.57 7.19
CA THR A 805 16.73 42.39 8.27
C THR A 805 17.35 41.60 9.41
N PHE A 806 16.88 40.38 9.72
CA PHE A 806 17.41 39.55 10.79
C PHE A 806 18.32 38.46 10.23
N SER A 807 19.55 38.35 10.75
CA SER A 807 20.51 37.31 10.35
C SER A 807 20.05 35.90 10.76
N THR A 808 19.37 35.80 11.90
CA THR A 808 18.84 34.55 12.46
C THR A 808 17.48 34.85 13.11
N PRO A 809 16.37 34.69 12.38
CA PRO A 809 15.05 35.03 12.89
C PRO A 809 14.54 34.00 13.90
N TYR A 810 14.01 34.50 15.01
CA TYR A 810 13.36 33.75 16.09
C TYR A 810 11.94 34.29 16.30
N ALA A 811 11.04 33.42 16.74
CA ALA A 811 9.65 33.75 17.05
C ALA A 811 9.30 33.30 18.48
N TYR A 812 8.86 34.24 19.31
CA TYR A 812 8.32 34.00 20.65
C TYR A 812 6.81 34.22 20.62
N ALA A 813 6.02 33.19 20.93
CA ALA A 813 4.56 33.25 20.91
C ALA A 813 3.95 32.83 22.26
N TRP A 814 2.82 33.45 22.62
CA TRP A 814 2.13 33.21 23.89
C TRP A 814 0.62 33.44 23.77
N LYS A 815 -0.12 33.17 24.85
CA LYS A 815 -1.57 33.41 24.95
C LYS A 815 -1.85 34.68 25.75
N SER A 816 -2.73 35.53 25.26
CA SER A 816 -3.21 36.72 25.97
C SER A 816 -3.91 36.41 27.31
N SER A 817 -4.30 35.15 27.55
CA SER A 817 -4.87 34.66 28.81
C SER A 817 -3.86 34.48 29.94
N GLY A 818 -2.55 34.64 29.70
CA GLY A 818 -1.53 34.70 30.75
C GLY A 818 -0.81 33.39 31.10
N GLU A 819 -0.72 32.44 30.16
CA GLU A 819 0.17 31.28 30.26
C GLU A 819 1.30 31.40 29.24
N ASP A 820 2.56 31.31 29.71
CA ASP A 820 3.74 31.34 28.84
C ASP A 820 3.89 29.99 28.11
N VAL A 821 3.67 30.01 26.78
CA VAL A 821 3.75 28.83 25.90
C VAL A 821 5.17 28.59 25.39
N MET A 822 5.99 29.63 25.39
CA MET A 822 7.39 29.62 24.97
C MET A 822 8.22 30.38 26.00
N SER A 823 9.55 30.28 25.92
CA SER A 823 10.48 31.08 26.73
C SER A 823 11.26 32.04 25.83
N TRP A 824 11.49 33.27 26.28
CA TRP A 824 12.23 34.27 25.50
C TRP A 824 13.67 33.79 25.21
N PRO A 825 14.20 33.92 23.97
CA PRO A 825 13.70 34.69 22.83
C PRO A 825 12.80 33.96 21.83
N GLY A 826 12.24 32.81 22.21
CA GLY A 826 11.40 31.97 21.35
C GLY A 826 12.18 30.90 20.59
N LYS A 827 11.56 30.29 19.59
CA LYS A 827 12.16 29.25 18.73
C LYS A 827 12.74 29.89 17.46
N ALA A 828 13.88 29.39 16.98
CA ALA A 828 14.41 29.73 15.66
C ALA A 828 13.40 29.37 14.56
N MET A 829 13.22 30.26 13.58
CA MET A 829 12.33 30.03 12.44
C MET A 829 13.04 29.22 11.36
N GLU A 830 12.30 28.33 10.71
CA GLU A 830 12.81 27.46 9.65
C GLU A 830 12.79 28.20 8.31
N LYS A 831 13.83 28.03 7.49
CA LYS A 831 13.96 28.76 6.21
C LYS A 831 13.07 28.09 5.15
N LEU A 832 12.16 28.87 4.56
CA LEU A 832 11.22 28.39 3.53
C LEU A 832 11.82 28.50 2.13
N ASN A 833 12.43 29.66 1.82
CA ASN A 833 13.12 29.91 0.55
C ASN A 833 14.17 31.03 0.75
N SER A 834 14.65 31.64 -0.33
CA SER A 834 15.67 32.70 -0.26
C SER A 834 15.26 33.95 0.55
N GLU A 835 13.97 34.28 0.65
CA GLU A 835 13.46 35.51 1.28
C GLU A 835 12.59 35.30 2.53
N TYR A 836 12.08 34.09 2.78
CA TYR A 836 11.05 33.83 3.80
C TYR A 836 11.42 32.71 4.78
N TYR A 837 10.90 32.84 6.00
CA TYR A 837 11.06 31.87 7.09
C TYR A 837 9.70 31.62 7.75
N TYR A 838 9.47 30.41 8.28
CA TYR A 838 8.21 30.01 8.92
C TYR A 838 8.42 29.40 10.32
N ILE A 839 7.36 29.36 11.10
CA ILE A 839 7.28 28.62 12.36
C ILE A 839 5.91 27.98 12.50
N VAL A 840 5.90 26.77 13.07
CA VAL A 840 4.70 26.07 13.55
C VAL A 840 4.51 26.36 15.04
N LEU A 841 3.33 26.85 15.41
CA LEU A 841 2.92 27.23 16.76
C LEU A 841 1.76 26.35 17.24
N PRO A 842 1.54 26.21 18.56
CA PRO A 842 0.27 25.71 19.10
C PRO A 842 -0.93 26.53 18.60
N GLU A 843 -2.07 25.86 18.39
CA GLU A 843 -3.26 26.46 17.75
C GLU A 843 -3.85 27.65 18.53
N ASP A 844 -3.59 27.71 19.85
CA ASP A 844 -4.16 28.66 20.79
C ASP A 844 -3.25 29.86 21.13
N CYS A 845 -2.07 29.99 20.51
CA CYS A 845 -1.26 31.21 20.56
C CYS A 845 -1.92 32.35 19.76
N ASP A 846 -2.03 33.54 20.35
CA ASP A 846 -2.63 34.74 19.73
C ASP A 846 -1.70 35.97 19.71
N LYS A 847 -0.57 35.91 20.42
CA LYS A 847 0.49 36.93 20.43
C LYS A 847 1.81 36.39 19.91
N ILE A 848 2.60 37.23 19.25
CA ILE A 848 3.94 36.90 18.75
C ILE A 848 4.90 38.11 18.78
N ILE A 849 6.19 37.84 19.00
CA ILE A 849 7.31 38.75 18.75
C ILE A 849 8.31 38.03 17.85
N PHE A 850 8.80 38.72 16.82
CA PHE A 850 9.93 38.26 16.03
C PHE A 850 11.21 38.96 16.50
N SER A 851 12.31 38.23 16.65
CA SER A 851 13.60 38.78 17.07
C SER A 851 14.77 38.21 16.27
N ASN A 852 15.88 38.94 16.21
CA ASN A 852 17.16 38.41 15.74
C ASN A 852 17.88 37.71 16.91
N ASN A 853 17.47 36.48 17.23
CA ASN A 853 17.95 35.68 18.38
C ASN A 853 17.95 36.46 19.72
N GLY A 854 16.84 37.11 20.04
CA GLY A 854 16.67 37.90 21.27
C GLY A 854 17.31 39.29 21.27
N GLY A 855 17.96 39.68 20.19
CA GLY A 855 18.46 41.04 19.97
C GLY A 855 17.39 42.00 19.45
N ASN A 856 17.64 42.63 18.30
CA ASN A 856 16.64 43.49 17.64
C ASN A 856 15.32 42.73 17.45
N GLN A 857 14.21 43.33 17.87
CA GLN A 857 12.90 42.68 17.92
C GLN A 857 11.79 43.58 17.39
N THR A 858 10.68 42.97 16.98
CA THR A 858 9.41 43.68 16.79
C THR A 858 8.83 44.09 18.15
N LYS A 859 7.87 45.02 18.12
CA LYS A 859 6.89 45.11 19.20
C LYS A 859 6.06 43.82 19.27
N ASP A 860 5.30 43.65 20.34
CA ASP A 860 4.23 42.65 20.45
C ASP A 860 3.26 42.78 19.26
N LEU A 861 2.98 41.68 18.59
CA LEU A 861 2.07 41.58 17.46
C LEU A 861 0.91 40.66 17.79
N ASP A 862 -0.29 41.07 17.41
CA ASP A 862 -1.45 40.18 17.33
C ASP A 862 -1.32 39.31 16.09
N ILE A 863 -1.53 38.00 16.22
CA ILE A 863 -1.57 37.07 15.08
C ILE A 863 -2.97 37.19 14.43
N PRO A 864 -3.10 37.68 13.18
CA PRO A 864 -4.39 38.10 12.64
C PRO A 864 -5.22 36.93 12.08
N ALA A 865 -4.57 35.85 11.66
CA ALA A 865 -5.16 34.63 11.09
C ALA A 865 -4.12 33.51 11.09
N ASP A 866 -4.57 32.27 10.88
CA ASP A 866 -3.68 31.17 10.52
C ASP A 866 -3.04 31.43 9.15
N TYR A 867 -1.80 30.98 8.97
CA TYR A 867 -1.03 31.17 7.74
C TYR A 867 -0.72 32.64 7.38
N ALA A 868 -0.65 33.52 8.39
CA ALA A 868 -0.32 34.94 8.20
C ALA A 868 1.18 35.19 7.94
N VAL A 869 1.49 36.20 7.12
CA VAL A 869 2.86 36.61 6.76
C VAL A 869 3.15 38.04 7.23
N TYR A 870 4.21 38.22 8.03
CA TYR A 870 4.66 39.53 8.50
C TYR A 870 5.88 40.04 7.72
N ASN A 871 5.83 41.28 7.23
CA ASN A 871 6.97 41.90 6.55
C ASN A 871 7.82 42.69 7.55
N LEU A 872 9.01 42.17 7.89
CA LEU A 872 9.89 42.81 8.88
C LEU A 872 10.36 44.20 8.46
N SER A 873 10.56 44.46 7.17
CA SER A 873 10.94 45.79 6.66
C SER A 873 9.78 46.78 6.55
N GLY A 874 8.55 46.28 6.34
CA GLY A 874 7.34 47.10 6.26
C GLY A 874 6.66 47.36 7.61
N GLY A 875 6.97 46.55 8.63
CA GLY A 875 6.36 46.64 9.96
C GLY A 875 4.90 46.22 10.02
N ASN A 876 4.39 45.53 9.00
CA ASN A 876 2.98 45.20 8.81
C ASN A 876 2.74 43.74 8.40
N TRP A 877 1.56 43.23 8.76
CA TRP A 877 1.00 42.00 8.20
C TRP A 877 0.55 42.27 6.77
N ASN A 878 1.13 41.53 5.82
CA ASN A 878 0.96 41.75 4.39
C ASN A 878 1.24 40.42 3.67
N GLY A 879 0.17 39.65 3.44
CA GLY A 879 0.19 38.35 2.79
C GLY A 879 -0.22 37.19 3.69
N THR A 880 -0.46 36.07 3.03
CA THR A 880 -0.75 34.74 3.54
C THR A 880 0.27 33.76 2.95
N LEU A 881 0.49 32.57 3.55
CA LEU A 881 1.54 31.66 3.04
C LEU A 881 1.30 31.18 1.59
N SER A 882 0.06 31.22 1.09
CA SER A 882 -0.27 31.00 -0.33
C SER A 882 0.27 32.06 -1.29
N ASP A 883 0.74 33.20 -0.78
CA ASP A 883 1.40 34.27 -1.55
C ASP A 883 2.95 34.11 -1.57
N VAL A 884 3.47 33.04 -0.97
CA VAL A 884 4.90 32.92 -0.57
C VAL A 884 5.52 31.55 -0.90
N ALA A 885 4.72 30.49 -0.82
CA ALA A 885 5.03 29.17 -1.35
C ALA A 885 3.78 28.63 -2.09
N ASP A 886 3.93 27.66 -2.99
CA ASP A 886 2.84 27.09 -3.81
C ASP A 886 1.90 26.18 -2.98
N VAL A 887 1.37 26.72 -1.88
CA VAL A 887 0.43 26.08 -0.95
C VAL A 887 -0.96 26.09 -1.59
N ARG A 888 -1.20 25.11 -2.45
CA ARG A 888 -2.50 24.88 -3.09
C ARG A 888 -3.54 24.44 -2.07
N ARG A 889 -4.19 25.42 -1.43
CA ARG A 889 -5.45 25.20 -0.71
C ARG A 889 -6.51 24.71 -1.71
N PHE A 890 -6.82 23.42 -1.66
CA PHE A 890 -8.15 22.95 -2.06
C PHE A 890 -9.14 23.33 -0.95
N PRO A 891 -10.13 24.20 -1.21
CA PRO A 891 -11.12 24.53 -0.19
C PRO A 891 -12.07 23.34 -0.01
N LEU A 892 -11.95 22.66 1.12
CA LEU A 892 -13.10 22.03 1.75
C LEU A 892 -13.98 23.16 2.29
N ASP A 893 -15.10 23.43 1.63
CA ASP A 893 -16.35 23.75 2.31
C ASP A 893 -17.54 23.64 1.35
N GLY A 894 -18.66 23.13 1.89
CA GLY A 894 -19.85 22.84 1.09
C GLY A 894 -20.74 24.07 0.87
N ASN A 895 -21.42 24.05 -0.28
CA ASN A 895 -22.62 24.85 -0.60
C ASN A 895 -22.42 26.34 -0.91
N THR A 896 -22.47 26.68 -2.20
CA THR A 896 -23.57 27.54 -2.67
C THR A 896 -24.03 27.11 -4.06
N ASN A 897 -25.34 26.89 -4.22
CA ASN A 897 -25.96 26.86 -5.54
C ASN A 897 -25.76 28.21 -6.23
N ASN A 898 -25.33 28.20 -7.49
CA ASN A 898 -26.04 29.01 -8.48
C ASN A 898 -25.98 28.38 -9.87
N ASN A 899 -27.16 28.23 -10.49
CA ASN A 899 -27.25 27.85 -11.89
C ASN A 899 -26.65 28.97 -12.76
N ASN A 900 -25.79 28.61 -13.70
CA ASN A 900 -26.13 28.96 -15.08
C ASN A 900 -25.58 27.97 -16.11
N ASN A 901 -26.33 27.86 -17.19
CA ASN A 901 -26.16 26.88 -18.26
C ASN A 901 -25.21 27.42 -19.36
N ASN A 902 -24.68 26.52 -20.19
CA ASN A 902 -23.80 26.77 -21.37
C ASN A 902 -22.37 27.26 -21.01
N ASN A 903 -21.29 26.67 -21.54
CA ASN A 903 -21.03 26.47 -22.97
C ASN A 903 -19.90 25.44 -23.27
N ASN A 904 -19.79 25.08 -24.56
CA ASN A 904 -18.61 24.48 -25.19
C ASN A 904 -17.28 25.11 -24.73
N ASP A 905 -16.29 24.29 -24.37
CA ASP A 905 -14.90 24.76 -24.32
C ASP A 905 -14.25 24.72 -25.72
N ASN A 906 -14.28 25.89 -26.35
CA ASN A 906 -13.48 26.23 -27.52
C ASN A 906 -11.98 26.11 -27.21
N LYS A 907 -11.24 25.20 -27.87
CA LYS A 907 -9.75 25.22 -27.89
C LYS A 907 -9.18 26.40 -28.71
N GLY A 908 -9.73 27.61 -28.57
CA GLY A 908 -9.47 28.72 -29.52
C GLY A 908 -9.69 30.14 -28.99
N GLU A 909 -9.61 30.39 -27.68
CA GLU A 909 -9.90 31.72 -27.12
C GLU A 909 -8.69 32.54 -26.64
N TYR A 910 -7.58 31.88 -26.29
CA TYR A 910 -6.35 32.50 -25.80
C TYR A 910 -5.36 32.79 -26.94
N ILE A 911 -4.53 33.82 -26.75
CA ILE A 911 -3.27 34.02 -27.47
C ILE A 911 -2.10 33.82 -26.52
N TYR A 912 -0.95 33.42 -27.06
CA TYR A 912 0.24 33.10 -26.26
C TYR A 912 1.46 33.91 -26.73
N LEU A 913 2.37 34.21 -25.80
CA LEU A 913 3.70 34.75 -26.06
C LEU A 913 4.75 33.79 -25.49
N LYS A 914 5.80 33.49 -26.25
CA LYS A 914 7.02 32.84 -25.77
C LYS A 914 8.14 33.88 -25.64
N ASP A 915 8.57 34.13 -24.40
CA ASP A 915 9.57 35.15 -24.02
C ASP A 915 11.02 34.64 -24.14
N ASN A 916 11.40 34.24 -25.35
CA ASN A 916 12.79 33.88 -25.65
C ASN A 916 13.75 35.09 -25.65
N ALA A 917 13.22 36.32 -25.59
CA ALA A 917 14.00 37.55 -25.49
C ALA A 917 14.24 38.02 -24.04
N ASN A 918 13.77 37.28 -23.04
CA ASN A 918 13.95 37.54 -21.60
C ASN A 918 13.48 38.94 -21.16
N TRP A 919 12.23 39.29 -21.48
CA TRP A 919 11.55 40.51 -21.04
C TRP A 919 11.10 40.44 -19.57
N GLY A 920 10.89 39.24 -19.03
CA GLY A 920 10.63 38.98 -17.62
C GLY A 920 9.17 39.23 -17.22
N ASN A 921 8.76 40.50 -17.20
CA ASN A 921 7.35 40.86 -17.09
C ASN A 921 6.77 41.05 -18.49
N VAL A 922 5.65 40.40 -18.78
CA VAL A 922 5.01 40.42 -20.10
C VAL A 922 3.60 41.00 -20.00
N TYR A 923 3.29 41.97 -20.86
CA TYR A 923 2.00 42.63 -20.99
C TYR A 923 1.49 42.52 -22.43
N CYS A 924 0.17 42.43 -22.59
CA CYS A 924 -0.51 42.50 -23.88
C CYS A 924 -1.42 43.72 -23.92
N HIS A 925 -1.04 44.72 -24.71
CA HIS A 925 -1.92 45.80 -25.12
C HIS A 925 -2.74 45.33 -26.34
N SER A 926 -4.06 45.54 -26.34
CA SER A 926 -4.94 45.03 -27.41
C SER A 926 -6.04 46.03 -27.78
N TRP A 927 -6.48 46.00 -29.04
CA TRP A 927 -7.53 46.90 -29.55
C TRP A 927 -8.35 46.28 -30.70
N GLY A 928 -9.55 46.84 -30.88
CA GLY A 928 -10.51 46.54 -31.94
C GLY A 928 -10.52 47.58 -33.06
N SER A 929 -11.14 47.23 -34.19
CA SER A 929 -11.29 48.13 -35.36
C SER A 929 -12.35 49.22 -35.17
N ASP A 930 -13.12 49.16 -34.09
CA ASP A 930 -14.12 50.14 -33.66
C ASP A 930 -13.53 51.26 -32.77
N GLY A 931 -12.23 51.18 -32.46
CA GLY A 931 -11.53 52.11 -31.58
C GLY A 931 -11.56 51.73 -30.09
N SER A 932 -12.09 50.56 -29.72
CA SER A 932 -11.93 50.02 -28.37
C SER A 932 -10.47 49.57 -28.14
N GLY A 933 -9.92 49.81 -26.96
CA GLY A 933 -8.55 49.38 -26.65
C GLY A 933 -8.24 49.41 -25.16
N THR A 934 -7.33 48.54 -24.73
CA THR A 934 -6.78 48.54 -23.35
C THR A 934 -5.88 49.76 -23.12
N SER A 935 -5.82 50.34 -21.92
CA SER A 935 -4.80 51.36 -21.61
C SER A 935 -3.38 50.77 -21.68
N TRP A 936 -2.39 51.51 -22.16
CA TRP A 936 -0.96 51.10 -22.13
C TRP A 936 -0.46 50.92 -20.68
N PRO A 937 0.36 49.90 -20.34
CA PRO A 937 1.00 48.88 -21.20
C PRO A 937 0.10 47.68 -21.59
N GLY A 938 -1.19 47.74 -21.32
CA GLY A 938 -2.10 46.62 -21.48
C GLY A 938 -2.20 45.78 -20.21
N THR A 939 -2.78 44.59 -20.35
CA THR A 939 -2.97 43.65 -19.24
C THR A 939 -1.77 42.73 -19.12
N GLN A 940 -1.32 42.48 -17.88
CA GLN A 940 -0.22 41.53 -17.63
C GLN A 940 -0.66 40.13 -18.04
N MET A 941 0.20 39.42 -18.76
CA MET A 941 -0.08 38.06 -19.22
C MET A 941 0.22 37.03 -18.12
N GLU A 942 -0.58 35.97 -18.09
CA GLU A 942 -0.45 34.88 -17.14
C GLU A 942 0.67 33.93 -17.59
N SER A 943 1.67 33.67 -16.76
CA SER A 943 2.70 32.66 -17.07
C SER A 943 2.08 31.26 -17.05
N VAL A 944 2.42 30.44 -18.06
CA VAL A 944 2.05 29.02 -18.14
C VAL A 944 3.26 28.09 -18.06
N GLY A 945 4.43 28.63 -17.64
CA GLY A 945 5.69 27.90 -17.53
C GLY A 945 6.56 27.96 -18.80
N ASN A 946 7.81 27.51 -18.68
CA ASN A 946 8.79 27.43 -19.78
C ASN A 946 8.98 28.73 -20.61
N GLY A 947 8.85 29.89 -19.96
CA GLY A 947 8.92 31.20 -20.62
C GLY A 947 7.72 31.54 -21.52
N VAL A 948 6.62 30.78 -21.44
CA VAL A 948 5.39 31.03 -22.19
C VAL A 948 4.35 31.69 -21.28
N TYR A 949 3.62 32.65 -21.85
CA TYR A 949 2.58 33.43 -21.20
C TYR A 949 1.31 33.39 -22.06
N ARG A 950 0.12 33.46 -21.46
CA ARG A 950 -1.19 33.50 -22.15
C ARG A 950 -2.02 34.71 -21.76
N ILE A 951 -2.96 35.08 -22.63
CA ILE A 951 -4.06 35.99 -22.30
C ILE A 951 -5.29 35.73 -23.18
N GLN A 952 -6.49 35.90 -22.62
CA GLN A 952 -7.74 35.94 -23.37
C GLN A 952 -8.02 37.39 -23.80
N LEU A 953 -8.24 37.62 -25.09
CA LEU A 953 -8.52 38.98 -25.58
C LEU A 953 -9.98 39.39 -25.32
N PRO A 954 -10.25 40.67 -24.99
CA PRO A 954 -11.60 41.21 -24.99
C PRO A 954 -12.32 40.99 -26.32
N ALA A 955 -13.64 40.79 -26.27
CA ALA A 955 -14.44 40.57 -27.48
C ALA A 955 -14.31 41.75 -28.46
N GLY A 956 -14.02 41.45 -29.74
CA GLY A 956 -13.79 42.45 -30.79
C GLY A 956 -12.34 42.92 -30.94
N HIS A 957 -11.46 42.66 -29.97
CA HIS A 957 -10.04 42.99 -30.09
C HIS A 957 -9.36 42.01 -31.05
N THR A 958 -8.70 42.55 -32.07
CA THR A 958 -8.09 41.79 -33.19
C THR A 958 -6.63 42.15 -33.45
N SER A 959 -6.15 43.23 -32.83
CA SER A 959 -4.76 43.68 -32.90
C SER A 959 -4.13 43.72 -31.51
N VAL A 960 -2.85 43.39 -31.42
CA VAL A 960 -2.09 43.32 -30.16
C VAL A 960 -0.66 43.84 -30.28
N VAL A 961 -0.12 44.33 -29.18
CA VAL A 961 1.30 44.58 -28.96
C VAL A 961 1.70 43.89 -27.66
N PHE A 962 2.64 42.94 -27.75
CA PHE A 962 3.29 42.38 -26.58
C PHE A 962 4.43 43.30 -26.16
N ASN A 963 4.57 43.56 -24.86
CA ASN A 963 5.58 44.48 -24.35
C ASN A 963 6.00 44.13 -22.91
N ASN A 964 7.10 44.73 -22.46
CA ASN A 964 7.67 44.48 -21.13
C ASN A 964 7.30 45.53 -20.06
N GLY A 965 6.28 46.36 -20.31
CA GLY A 965 5.85 47.45 -19.43
C GLY A 965 6.83 48.62 -19.29
N SER A 966 8.05 48.53 -19.84
CA SER A 966 9.14 49.50 -19.63
C SER A 966 9.81 50.01 -20.91
N GLY A 967 9.28 49.66 -22.09
CA GLY A 967 9.62 50.28 -23.38
C GLY A 967 10.15 49.32 -24.46
N THR A 968 10.30 48.03 -24.17
CA THR A 968 10.56 47.01 -25.20
C THR A 968 9.23 46.36 -25.60
N GLN A 969 8.98 46.26 -26.91
CA GLN A 969 7.70 45.81 -27.44
C GLN A 969 7.83 45.20 -28.85
N THR A 970 6.81 44.45 -29.27
CA THR A 970 6.63 44.05 -30.66
C THR A 970 6.18 45.24 -31.53
N SER A 971 6.19 45.05 -32.85
CA SER A 971 5.30 45.81 -33.73
C SER A 971 3.83 45.48 -33.44
N ASP A 972 2.91 46.22 -34.04
CA ASP A 972 1.49 45.85 -34.07
C ASP A 972 1.32 44.49 -34.77
N LEU A 973 0.64 43.55 -34.11
CA LEU A 973 0.38 42.19 -34.60
C LEU A 973 -1.12 41.97 -34.74
N SER A 974 -1.54 41.25 -35.79
CA SER A 974 -2.88 40.65 -35.81
C SER A 974 -2.92 39.46 -34.86
N ALA A 975 -3.93 39.41 -33.98
CA ALA A 975 -4.05 38.38 -32.95
C ALA A 975 -4.40 37.00 -33.54
N GLN A 976 -3.55 36.00 -33.30
CA GLN A 976 -3.78 34.62 -33.74
C GLN A 976 -4.16 33.73 -32.56
N LYS A 977 -5.47 33.57 -32.33
CA LYS A 977 -6.00 32.72 -31.24
C LYS A 977 -5.56 31.26 -31.44
N GLY A 978 -5.16 30.60 -30.36
CA GLY A 978 -4.59 29.25 -30.38
C GLY A 978 -3.15 29.15 -30.90
N SER A 979 -2.48 30.27 -31.17
CA SER A 979 -1.08 30.32 -31.63
C SER A 979 -0.19 31.04 -30.61
N VAL A 980 1.13 30.80 -30.68
CA VAL A 980 2.12 31.41 -29.80
C VAL A 980 3.06 32.32 -30.60
N TYR A 981 3.26 33.56 -30.17
CA TYR A 981 4.23 34.47 -30.79
C TYR A 981 5.56 34.40 -30.04
N ASN A 982 6.65 34.19 -30.77
CA ASN A 982 7.99 34.13 -30.21
C ASN A 982 8.68 35.49 -30.37
N ASN A 983 8.96 36.18 -29.26
CA ASN A 983 9.51 37.55 -29.30
C ASN A 983 10.99 37.64 -29.68
N GLN A 984 11.71 36.52 -29.77
CA GLN A 984 13.07 36.46 -30.30
C GLN A 984 13.09 36.21 -31.81
N SER A 985 12.27 35.27 -32.30
CA SER A 985 12.16 34.97 -33.74
C SER A 985 11.25 35.95 -34.50
N ASN A 986 10.43 36.71 -33.78
CA ASN A 986 9.40 37.64 -34.28
C ASN A 986 8.39 37.00 -35.25
N ASN A 987 7.97 35.77 -34.95
CA ASN A 987 7.00 35.02 -35.74
C ASN A 987 5.94 34.35 -34.85
N TRP A 988 4.77 34.08 -35.44
CA TRP A 988 3.77 33.19 -34.87
C TRP A 988 4.12 31.73 -35.20
N GLU A 989 4.04 30.89 -34.18
CA GLU A 989 4.30 29.45 -34.20
C GLU A 989 3.03 28.72 -33.73
N THR A 990 2.81 27.48 -34.18
CA THR A 990 1.70 26.66 -33.70
C THR A 990 1.96 26.25 -32.25
N TYR A 991 1.00 26.50 -31.35
CA TYR A 991 1.13 26.12 -29.95
C TYR A 991 0.94 24.60 -29.76
N ALA A 992 2.04 23.85 -29.91
CA ALA A 992 2.16 22.49 -29.41
C ALA A 992 2.44 22.57 -27.90
N GLY A 993 1.35 22.68 -27.14
CA GLY A 993 1.36 22.81 -25.67
C GLY A 993 1.66 21.51 -24.95
#